data_AF-A0A452IKJ0-F1
#
_entry.id   AF-A0A452IKJ0-F1
#
_cell.length_a   1.000
_cell.length_b   1.000
_cell.length_c   1.000
_cell.angle_alpha   90.00
_cell.angle_beta   90.00
_cell.angle_gamma   90.00
#
_symmetry.space_group_name_H-M   'P 1'
#
loop_
_entity.id
_entity.type
_entity.pdbx_description
1 polymer ?
#
loop_
_entity_poly.entity_id
_entity_poly.type
_entity_poly.pdbx_seq_one_letter_code
_entity_poly.pdbx_strand_id
1 'polypeptide(L)'
;MPVPSSPLSVAGGIWGGSHARTFLVAVCAGTLNGLSVTGDAQHQYQTLYKMYNNCEIVMGNLEIVLIDHKQNLSFLQTIREVTGYVLIAMNVFTYLPLGNLRVIRGTQLYEDKHALFVLLNYHTNGSYALRQVGFNQLTEILAGGVDIERNEQLCHVDTIEWRDIIRDPLIDPVVQQNGRKCAPCHESCDGHCWGPNPEDCQKLTKTICAPQCNGRCFGRNPSECCHDECAGGCTGPRQTECFACRHFNDSGACVPLCPQPLIYNKLTFQLEPNPDTKYQYGGICVASCPHNFVVDQSSCVRACPKDKMEVEKNGLKMCEPCPGLCPKACEGTGTGNKYQTVDSSNIDTFVNCTKILGNLDFLITGLNGDPWHNISALDPEKLNVFRTVREITGYLNIQSWPKHMYNFSVFSNLVTIGGRSLYNRGFSLLIMKNLNVTSLGLCSLREISAGKVYITENRQLCYLHTVNWGALSRRRADLEIKDNKPQGKCVQEGKVCDPLCSSDGCWGPGPDQCISCGNYSREGTCVATCSFYQGVTREYARGGECYQCHPECERIEGNVTCNGSGADACVRCARYKDGPHCVDSCPEGILGEQGPIYKYPDAHRECRPCHENCTGLKRPSCASLGPHPQGLSCPPQTPPGIGGGSEAASPGRRHPISMFISLGSNPSGGEFHRGAGCWGRSQGCNRACVPLALQHMLAIGSLDHAYIVRLLGICPGTQLQLVTQLLPLGSLLDYVRKNRDAIGPQLLLNWCVQVAKGMYYLEEHRMVHRNLAARNILLKSPNQVQVADFGIADLLYPDDKKYFYNEIKTPIKWMALESIHFGKYTHQSDVWSYGVTLWEMMTFGAEPYAGIRLAEVPDLLEKGERLMQPQICTIDVYMVMVKCWMIDENVRPTFKELANEFTRMARDPPRYLVIKVSACDKELEDMETLELEEELGPFNTASSLFASRQRVDYARVRDGRLPLGLYPPPNILALLRGG
;
A
#
# COMPACT_ATOMS: atom_id res chain seq x y z
N MET A 1 -8.66 28.78 -15.71
CA MET A 1 -9.36 29.85 -14.97
C MET A 1 -8.48 30.25 -13.79
N PRO A 2 -8.16 31.53 -13.55
CA PRO A 2 -7.38 31.91 -12.38
C PRO A 2 -8.32 32.05 -11.16
N VAL A 3 -8.05 31.31 -10.10
CA VAL A 3 -8.78 31.40 -8.82
C VAL A 3 -8.09 32.47 -7.94
N PRO A 4 -8.81 33.42 -7.32
CA PRO A 4 -8.19 34.43 -6.48
C PRO A 4 -7.82 33.83 -5.11
N SER A 5 -6.53 33.81 -4.79
CA SER A 5 -6.00 33.52 -3.46
C SER A 5 -5.86 34.81 -2.64
N SER A 6 -6.57 34.88 -1.51
CA SER A 6 -6.46 35.92 -0.48
C SER A 6 -6.17 35.22 0.86
N PRO A 7 -5.46 35.84 1.81
CA PRO A 7 -5.30 35.28 3.16
C PRO A 7 -6.66 35.18 3.86
N LEU A 8 -6.98 33.99 4.38
CA LEU A 8 -8.23 33.71 5.08
C LEU A 8 -8.13 34.23 6.52
N SER A 9 -8.87 35.30 6.82
CA SER A 9 -9.20 35.71 8.18
C SER A 9 -10.46 34.96 8.64
N VAL A 10 -10.32 34.11 9.67
CA VAL A 10 -11.45 33.40 10.27
C VAL A 10 -12.21 34.38 11.18
N ALA A 11 -13.36 34.88 10.72
CA ALA A 11 -14.30 35.64 11.53
C ALA A 11 -15.55 34.78 11.79
N GLY A 12 -15.78 34.41 13.05
CA GLY A 12 -17.09 33.99 13.54
C GLY A 12 -17.81 35.17 14.18
N GLY A 13 -19.02 35.49 13.73
CA GLY A 13 -19.97 36.36 14.45
C GLY A 13 -21.17 35.53 14.94
N ILE A 14 -21.96 35.89 15.96
CA ILE A 14 -22.07 37.12 16.77
C ILE A 14 -22.78 36.76 18.11
N TRP A 15 -22.49 37.54 19.18
CA TRP A 15 -23.28 37.93 20.38
C TRP A 15 -22.78 37.46 21.77
N GLY A 16 -22.23 38.42 22.52
CA GLY A 16 -22.47 38.56 23.97
C GLY A 16 -21.30 38.33 24.94
N GLY A 17 -20.61 39.40 25.33
CA GLY A 17 -20.08 39.55 26.70
C GLY A 17 -18.65 39.09 27.01
N SER A 18 -17.82 40.07 27.43
CA SER A 18 -16.51 39.99 28.10
C SER A 18 -15.28 39.57 27.26
N HIS A 19 -14.30 40.48 27.25
CA HIS A 19 -13.05 40.41 26.50
C HIS A 19 -12.14 39.26 26.97
N ALA A 20 -12.04 38.21 26.16
CA ALA A 20 -10.82 37.42 26.03
C ALA A 20 -10.35 37.54 24.56
N ARG A 21 -9.21 38.20 24.34
CA ARG A 21 -8.58 38.24 23.01
C ARG A 21 -8.04 36.85 22.69
N THR A 22 -8.78 36.07 21.89
CA THR A 22 -8.28 34.83 21.29
C THR A 22 -7.22 35.22 20.25
N PHE A 23 -5.95 34.88 20.50
CA PHE A 23 -4.88 35.05 19.50
C PHE A 23 -5.12 34.09 18.34
N LEU A 24 -5.62 34.59 17.21
CA LEU A 24 -5.76 33.82 15.97
C LEU A 24 -4.37 33.69 15.32
N VAL A 25 -3.83 32.47 15.26
CA VAL A 25 -2.57 32.16 14.57
C VAL A 25 -2.79 32.24 13.06
N ALA A 26 -1.94 32.97 12.34
CA ALA A 26 -2.04 33.12 10.88
C ALA A 26 -1.37 31.95 10.15
N VAL A 27 -2.12 31.30 9.27
CA VAL A 27 -1.70 30.05 8.59
C VAL A 27 -1.71 30.22 7.07
N CYS A 28 -0.71 29.65 6.38
CA CYS A 28 -0.63 29.63 4.91
C CYS A 28 -0.34 28.21 4.38
N ALA A 29 -0.68 27.95 3.11
CA ALA A 29 -0.64 26.60 2.54
C ALA A 29 0.74 26.12 2.06
N GLY A 30 1.70 27.03 1.86
CA GLY A 30 2.99 26.70 1.27
C GLY A 30 2.92 26.34 -0.22
N THR A 31 4.02 25.81 -0.77
CA THR A 31 4.16 25.41 -2.18
C THR A 31 4.69 23.99 -2.34
N LEU A 32 4.60 23.43 -3.55
CA LEU A 32 5.13 22.10 -3.92
C LEU A 32 5.60 22.14 -5.39
N ASN A 33 6.47 23.09 -5.71
CA ASN A 33 6.98 23.30 -7.07
C ASN A 33 8.40 22.74 -7.24
N GLY A 34 9.07 22.38 -6.14
CA GLY A 34 10.48 22.00 -6.14
C GLY A 34 11.34 23.13 -6.70
N LEU A 35 12.15 22.83 -7.72
CA LEU A 35 12.96 23.83 -8.43
C LEU A 35 12.24 24.50 -9.61
N SER A 36 10.97 24.12 -9.87
CA SER A 36 10.20 24.68 -10.99
C SER A 36 9.75 26.10 -10.66
N VAL A 37 9.93 27.03 -11.60
CA VAL A 37 9.50 28.43 -11.48
C VAL A 37 8.52 28.81 -12.58
N THR A 38 7.48 29.56 -12.24
CA THR A 38 6.50 30.09 -13.20
C THR A 38 6.79 31.57 -13.44
N GLY A 39 7.46 31.91 -14.55
CA GLY A 39 7.76 33.30 -14.91
C GLY A 39 9.15 33.78 -14.50
N ASP A 40 9.33 35.10 -14.42
CA ASP A 40 10.61 35.73 -14.09
C ASP A 40 10.82 35.89 -12.56
N ALA A 41 12.03 36.28 -12.14
CA ALA A 41 12.38 36.43 -10.72
C ALA A 41 11.49 37.44 -9.97
N GLN A 42 10.96 38.45 -10.66
CA GLN A 42 10.04 39.42 -10.07
C GLN A 42 8.66 38.80 -9.80
N HIS A 43 8.14 38.03 -10.76
CA HIS A 43 6.90 37.28 -10.60
C HIS A 43 6.99 36.22 -9.51
N GLN A 44 8.14 35.55 -9.41
CA GLN A 44 8.43 34.60 -8.35
C GLN A 44 8.41 35.25 -6.97
N TYR A 45 9.07 36.42 -6.81
CA TYR A 45 9.03 37.19 -5.58
C TYR A 45 7.61 37.65 -5.21
N GLN A 46 6.82 38.12 -6.18
CA GLN A 46 5.42 38.52 -5.92
C GLN A 46 4.57 37.35 -5.44
N THR A 47 4.77 36.16 -6.00
CA THR A 47 4.10 34.93 -5.58
C THR A 47 4.49 34.55 -4.16
N LEU A 48 5.79 34.60 -3.84
CA LEU A 48 6.33 34.38 -2.50
C LEU A 48 5.73 35.35 -1.47
N TYR A 49 5.76 36.66 -1.76
CA TYR A 49 5.22 37.70 -0.90
C TYR A 49 3.72 37.50 -0.66
N LYS A 50 2.94 37.25 -1.71
CA LYS A 50 1.49 37.04 -1.60
C LYS A 50 1.14 35.83 -0.74
N MET A 51 1.97 34.78 -0.78
CA MET A 51 1.73 33.54 -0.04
C MET A 51 2.10 33.64 1.45
N TYR A 52 3.26 34.23 1.76
CA TYR A 52 3.87 34.13 3.09
C TYR A 52 3.82 35.44 3.90
N ASN A 53 3.36 36.55 3.34
CA ASN A 53 3.21 37.79 4.10
C ASN A 53 2.21 37.61 5.25
N ASN A 54 2.64 37.92 6.48
CA ASN A 54 1.90 37.70 7.74
C ASN A 54 1.56 36.23 8.04
N CYS A 55 2.33 35.26 7.53
CA CYS A 55 2.16 33.85 7.84
C CYS A 55 3.02 33.43 9.05
N GLU A 56 2.41 32.83 10.08
CA GLU A 56 3.14 32.26 11.21
C GLU A 56 3.38 30.74 11.06
N ILE A 57 2.44 30.00 10.47
CA ILE A 57 2.54 28.55 10.27
C ILE A 57 2.33 28.18 8.79
N VAL A 58 3.32 27.52 8.19
CA VAL A 58 3.24 26.99 6.82
C VAL A 58 2.73 25.54 6.84
N MET A 59 1.47 25.33 6.44
CA MET A 59 0.81 24.03 6.24
C MET A 59 1.16 23.38 4.88
N GLY A 60 2.46 23.31 4.59
CA GLY A 60 3.04 22.70 3.42
C GLY A 60 4.54 22.92 3.45
N ASN A 61 5.15 23.14 2.28
CA ASN A 61 6.59 23.38 2.17
C ASN A 61 6.87 24.87 2.00
N LEU A 62 8.02 25.32 2.48
CA LEU A 62 8.55 26.66 2.28
C LEU A 62 9.65 26.61 1.21
N GLU A 63 9.32 27.00 -0.02
CA GLU A 63 10.25 26.97 -1.15
C GLU A 63 10.66 28.40 -1.53
N ILE A 64 11.95 28.71 -1.35
CA ILE A 64 12.56 29.99 -1.69
C ILE A 64 13.55 29.73 -2.81
N VAL A 65 13.09 29.94 -4.04
CA VAL A 65 13.84 29.62 -5.26
C VAL A 65 13.86 30.83 -6.19
N LEU A 66 15.01 31.07 -6.82
CA LEU A 66 15.20 32.08 -7.88
C LEU A 66 14.93 33.53 -7.46
N ILE A 67 15.25 33.91 -6.22
CA ILE A 67 15.05 35.27 -5.71
C ILE A 67 16.28 36.17 -5.96
N ASP A 68 16.02 37.35 -6.50
CA ASP A 68 17.03 38.36 -6.85
C ASP A 68 17.54 39.17 -5.64
N HIS A 69 18.73 39.76 -5.76
CA HIS A 69 19.46 40.47 -4.69
C HIS A 69 18.80 41.78 -4.24
N LYS A 70 17.91 42.36 -5.05
CA LYS A 70 17.21 43.61 -4.75
C LYS A 70 15.95 43.43 -3.89
N GLN A 71 15.52 42.19 -3.70
CA GLN A 71 14.23 41.89 -3.09
C GLN A 71 14.30 41.93 -1.56
N ASN A 72 13.21 42.37 -0.92
CA ASN A 72 13.12 42.45 0.54
C ASN A 72 12.38 41.24 1.12
N LEU A 73 13.08 40.37 1.85
CA LEU A 73 12.52 39.15 2.43
C LEU A 73 12.05 39.29 3.89
N SER A 74 12.02 40.49 4.47
CA SER A 74 11.69 40.72 5.89
C SER A 74 10.34 40.15 6.35
N PHE A 75 9.35 40.03 5.45
CA PHE A 75 8.05 39.44 5.77
C PHE A 75 8.14 37.97 6.24
N LEU A 76 9.21 37.24 5.87
CA LEU A 76 9.46 35.86 6.29
C LEU A 76 9.77 35.73 7.79
N GLN A 77 10.14 36.83 8.46
CA GLN A 77 10.41 36.82 9.90
C GLN A 77 9.19 36.44 10.74
N THR A 78 7.98 36.50 10.18
CA THR A 78 6.75 36.11 10.88
C THR A 78 6.61 34.60 11.04
N ILE A 79 7.29 33.81 10.20
CA ILE A 79 7.16 32.35 10.17
C ILE A 79 7.83 31.73 11.40
N ARG A 80 7.09 30.86 12.09
CA ARG A 80 7.51 30.14 13.30
C ARG A 80 7.56 28.63 13.09
N GLU A 81 6.70 28.08 12.26
CA GLU A 81 6.64 26.63 12.00
C GLU A 81 6.45 26.33 10.51
N VAL A 82 7.14 25.30 10.02
CA VAL A 82 6.93 24.71 8.70
C VAL A 82 6.59 23.24 8.87
N THR A 83 5.45 22.81 8.31
CA THR A 83 4.97 21.43 8.47
C THR A 83 5.67 20.44 7.54
N GLY A 84 5.94 20.82 6.29
CA GLY A 84 6.68 20.02 5.32
C GLY A 84 8.19 20.24 5.42
N TYR A 85 8.82 20.52 4.27
CA TYR A 85 10.25 20.84 4.17
C TYR A 85 10.51 22.33 3.87
N VAL A 86 11.76 22.76 4.05
CA VAL A 86 12.29 24.07 3.67
C VAL A 86 13.33 23.90 2.55
N LEU A 87 13.08 24.51 1.40
CA LEU A 87 13.96 24.47 0.22
C LEU A 87 14.47 25.88 -0.10
N ILE A 88 15.79 26.05 -0.16
CA ILE A 88 16.45 27.32 -0.47
C ILE A 88 17.47 27.07 -1.59
N ALA A 89 17.10 27.38 -2.82
CA ALA A 89 17.95 27.06 -3.98
C ALA A 89 18.02 28.16 -5.03
N MET A 90 19.18 28.28 -5.69
CA MET A 90 19.37 29.16 -6.85
C MET A 90 19.06 30.65 -6.57
N ASN A 91 19.28 31.12 -5.34
CA ASN A 91 19.03 32.51 -4.95
C ASN A 91 20.30 33.37 -5.03
N VAL A 92 20.15 34.69 -5.13
CA VAL A 92 21.27 35.64 -5.20
C VAL A 92 21.22 36.76 -4.15
N PHE A 93 20.25 36.75 -3.22
CA PHE A 93 20.23 37.66 -2.07
C PHE A 93 21.25 37.28 -1.00
N THR A 94 21.61 38.22 -0.12
CA THR A 94 22.72 38.04 0.85
C THR A 94 22.31 37.46 2.21
N TYR A 95 21.10 37.75 2.68
CA TYR A 95 20.61 37.33 4.00
C TYR A 95 19.19 36.78 3.93
N LEU A 96 18.96 35.63 4.58
CA LEU A 96 17.63 35.03 4.73
C LEU A 96 17.07 35.28 6.14
N PRO A 97 16.04 36.14 6.31
CA PRO A 97 15.55 36.54 7.63
C PRO A 97 14.48 35.58 8.18
N LEU A 98 14.84 34.35 8.54
CA LEU A 98 13.94 33.35 9.15
C LEU A 98 14.11 33.26 10.68
N GLY A 99 14.38 34.39 11.33
CA GLY A 99 14.85 34.45 12.72
C GLY A 99 13.89 33.88 13.76
N ASN A 100 12.60 33.77 13.45
CA ASN A 100 11.58 33.22 14.35
C ASN A 100 11.18 31.78 14.05
N LEU A 101 11.75 31.15 13.00
CA LEU A 101 11.46 29.76 12.68
C LEU A 101 11.99 28.86 13.79
N ARG A 102 11.11 28.09 14.43
CA ARG A 102 11.43 27.22 15.58
C ARG A 102 11.47 25.76 15.23
N VAL A 103 10.50 25.31 14.43
CA VAL A 103 10.26 23.90 14.14
C VAL A 103 10.03 23.67 12.65
N ILE A 104 10.71 22.67 12.11
CA ILE A 104 10.39 22.05 10.83
C ILE A 104 9.91 20.62 11.12
N ARG A 105 8.67 20.29 10.73
CA ARG A 105 8.07 19.01 11.12
C ARG A 105 8.46 17.86 10.19
N GLY A 106 8.74 18.12 8.91
CA GLY A 106 9.13 17.08 7.95
C GLY A 106 8.03 16.07 7.62
N THR A 107 6.76 16.51 7.58
CA THR A 107 5.66 15.64 7.11
C THR A 107 5.74 15.31 5.62
N GLN A 108 6.47 16.16 4.89
CA GLN A 108 6.93 15.95 3.52
C GLN A 108 8.43 16.26 3.50
N LEU A 109 9.18 15.53 2.69
CA LEU A 109 10.63 15.67 2.57
C LEU A 109 10.99 15.98 1.12
N TYR A 110 11.96 16.87 0.92
CA TYR A 110 12.53 17.12 -0.39
C TYR A 110 13.41 15.93 -0.78
N GLU A 111 13.21 15.42 -2.00
CA GLU A 111 13.81 14.17 -2.49
C GLU A 111 13.63 12.97 -1.53
N ASP A 112 12.50 12.96 -0.81
CA ASP A 112 12.14 11.93 0.19
C ASP A 112 13.16 11.76 1.34
N LYS A 113 14.08 12.73 1.52
CA LYS A 113 15.17 12.65 2.50
C LYS A 113 15.32 13.88 3.38
N HIS A 114 15.18 15.07 2.80
CA HIS A 114 15.64 16.31 3.45
C HIS A 114 14.47 17.16 3.92
N ALA A 115 14.48 17.54 5.19
CA ALA A 115 13.57 18.53 5.76
C ALA A 115 14.08 19.96 5.57
N LEU A 116 15.41 20.12 5.45
CA LEU A 116 16.06 21.39 5.10
C LEU A 116 17.06 21.12 3.98
N PHE A 117 16.88 21.80 2.85
CA PHE A 117 17.73 21.66 1.67
C PHE A 117 18.18 23.04 1.16
N VAL A 118 19.50 23.28 1.10
CA VAL A 118 20.09 24.58 0.74
C VAL A 118 21.20 24.40 -0.29
N LEU A 119 20.96 24.80 -1.53
CA LEU A 119 21.84 24.47 -2.67
C LEU A 119 22.03 25.64 -3.66
N LEU A 120 23.26 25.85 -4.12
CA LEU A 120 23.59 26.73 -5.26
C LEU A 120 23.07 28.19 -5.13
N ASN A 121 23.16 28.81 -3.95
CA ASN A 121 22.69 30.17 -3.72
C ASN A 121 23.73 31.26 -4.06
N TYR A 122 24.12 31.35 -5.33
CA TYR A 122 25.07 32.35 -5.83
C TYR A 122 24.84 32.69 -7.30
N HIS A 123 25.28 33.89 -7.71
CA HIS A 123 25.33 34.27 -9.11
C HIS A 123 26.64 33.77 -9.76
N THR A 124 26.60 33.30 -11.01
CA THR A 124 27.77 32.76 -11.74
C THR A 124 28.95 33.74 -11.87
N ASN A 125 28.68 35.04 -11.88
CA ASN A 125 29.70 36.11 -11.91
C ASN A 125 30.21 36.55 -10.51
N GLY A 126 29.83 35.86 -9.43
CA GLY A 126 30.45 35.96 -8.10
C GLY A 126 30.12 37.17 -7.22
N SER A 127 29.45 38.22 -7.72
CA SER A 127 29.22 39.45 -6.95
C SER A 127 28.11 39.36 -5.89
N TYR A 128 27.05 38.58 -6.16
CA TYR A 128 25.88 38.45 -5.28
C TYR A 128 25.63 36.98 -4.96
N ALA A 129 25.54 36.65 -3.67
CA ALA A 129 25.35 35.30 -3.17
C ALA A 129 24.83 35.33 -1.73
N LEU A 130 24.23 34.22 -1.30
CA LEU A 130 23.78 34.02 0.07
C LEU A 130 24.99 33.91 1.01
N ARG A 131 25.00 34.73 2.07
CA ARG A 131 26.08 34.82 3.05
C ARG A 131 25.70 34.34 4.44
N GLN A 132 24.45 34.58 4.84
CA GLN A 132 23.98 34.24 6.18
C GLN A 132 22.52 33.78 6.13
N VAL A 133 22.20 32.74 6.91
CA VAL A 133 20.83 32.27 7.16
C VAL A 133 20.47 32.58 8.61
N GLY A 134 19.39 33.33 8.81
CA GLY A 134 18.94 33.71 10.15
C GLY A 134 18.06 32.63 10.78
N PHE A 135 18.61 31.46 11.13
CA PHE A 135 17.88 30.39 11.81
C PHE A 135 18.03 30.42 13.34
N ASN A 136 18.11 31.62 13.92
CA ASN A 136 18.49 31.86 15.32
C ASN A 136 17.60 31.13 16.36
N GLN A 137 16.35 30.81 16.04
CA GLN A 137 15.41 30.14 16.95
C GLN A 137 15.10 28.69 16.53
N LEU A 138 15.73 28.18 15.46
CA LEU A 138 15.50 26.83 14.97
C LEU A 138 16.14 25.84 15.93
N THR A 139 15.31 25.07 16.62
CA THR A 139 15.71 24.15 17.70
C THR A 139 15.17 22.74 17.49
N GLU A 140 14.31 22.52 16.49
CA GLU A 140 13.74 21.21 16.20
C GLU A 140 13.54 20.97 14.70
N ILE A 141 14.05 19.82 14.24
CA ILE A 141 13.61 19.15 13.02
C ILE A 141 13.07 17.78 13.43
N LEU A 142 11.75 17.60 13.36
CA LEU A 142 11.09 16.40 13.88
C LEU A 142 11.36 15.14 13.04
N ALA A 143 11.43 15.30 11.72
CA ALA A 143 11.70 14.24 10.76
C ALA A 143 12.44 14.80 9.55
N GLY A 144 13.30 13.99 8.92
CA GLY A 144 14.10 14.35 7.75
C GLY A 144 15.49 14.90 8.09
N GLY A 145 16.40 14.78 7.13
CA GLY A 145 17.78 15.24 7.24
C GLY A 145 17.97 16.70 6.81
N VAL A 146 19.22 17.16 6.93
CA VAL A 146 19.66 18.48 6.52
C VAL A 146 20.72 18.32 5.44
N ASP A 147 20.56 19.02 4.32
CA ASP A 147 21.58 19.11 3.28
C ASP A 147 21.81 20.58 2.92
N ILE A 148 23.04 21.04 3.16
CA ILE A 148 23.51 22.39 2.90
C ILE A 148 24.84 22.27 2.16
N GLU A 149 24.81 22.33 0.83
CA GLU A 149 26.01 22.19 0.03
C GLU A 149 26.13 23.19 -1.11
N ARG A 150 27.38 23.41 -1.53
CA ARG A 150 27.74 24.24 -2.70
C ARG A 150 27.25 25.70 -2.59
N ASN A 151 27.34 26.29 -1.41
CA ASN A 151 27.07 27.71 -1.19
C ASN A 151 28.38 28.46 -0.90
N GLU A 152 29.11 28.86 -1.94
CA GLU A 152 30.49 29.35 -1.84
C GLU A 152 30.72 30.53 -0.88
N GLN A 153 29.70 31.37 -0.64
CA GLN A 153 29.78 32.53 0.24
C GLN A 153 28.98 32.38 1.55
N LEU A 154 28.29 31.26 1.77
CA LEU A 154 27.50 31.02 2.98
C LEU A 154 28.40 30.69 4.17
N CYS A 155 28.19 31.39 5.28
CA CYS A 155 29.05 31.33 6.47
C CYS A 155 28.34 30.77 7.71
N HIS A 156 29.14 30.21 8.63
CA HIS A 156 28.81 29.80 10.01
C HIS A 156 27.89 28.58 10.17
N VAL A 157 27.20 28.14 9.10
CA VAL A 157 26.39 26.90 9.11
C VAL A 157 27.19 25.64 9.46
N ASP A 158 28.50 25.68 9.23
CA ASP A 158 29.48 24.66 9.60
C ASP A 158 29.76 24.60 11.11
N THR A 159 29.44 25.67 11.84
CA THR A 159 29.65 25.77 13.29
C THR A 159 28.48 25.23 14.11
N ILE A 160 27.34 24.90 13.49
CA ILE A 160 26.11 24.52 14.19
C ILE A 160 26.18 23.09 14.75
N GLU A 161 25.77 22.92 16.00
CA GLU A 161 25.56 21.62 16.64
C GLU A 161 24.21 21.03 16.20
N TRP A 162 24.21 20.34 15.07
CA TRP A 162 23.00 19.78 14.46
C TRP A 162 22.36 18.64 15.28
N ARG A 163 23.10 17.95 16.17
CA ARG A 163 22.52 16.89 17.02
C ARG A 163 21.52 17.43 18.03
N ASP A 164 21.62 18.72 18.35
CA ASP A 164 20.63 19.42 19.16
C ASP A 164 19.34 19.66 18.36
N ILE A 165 19.43 20.04 17.10
CA ILE A 165 18.27 20.41 16.26
C ILE A 165 17.57 19.18 15.69
N ILE A 166 18.32 18.27 15.06
CA ILE A 166 17.79 17.06 14.43
C ILE A 166 17.34 16.09 15.52
N ARG A 167 16.07 15.69 15.46
CA ARG A 167 15.50 14.79 16.47
C ARG A 167 16.15 13.42 16.46
N ASP A 168 16.23 12.81 15.28
CA ASP A 168 16.81 11.48 15.07
C ASP A 168 18.34 11.52 15.14
N PRO A 169 18.96 10.92 16.17
CA PRO A 169 20.42 10.94 16.32
C PRO A 169 21.15 10.09 15.27
N LEU A 170 20.44 9.29 14.45
CA LEU A 170 21.03 8.45 13.39
C LEU A 170 21.19 9.20 12.06
N ILE A 171 20.68 10.42 11.94
CA ILE A 171 20.74 11.22 10.73
C ILE A 171 21.85 12.26 10.89
N ASP A 172 22.95 12.06 10.16
CA ASP A 172 24.02 13.05 10.08
C ASP A 172 23.66 14.14 9.03
N PRO A 173 23.88 15.42 9.34
CA PRO A 173 23.66 16.50 8.38
C PRO A 173 24.76 16.50 7.30
N VAL A 174 24.39 16.78 6.05
CA VAL A 174 25.34 17.03 4.97
C VAL A 174 25.59 18.54 4.92
N VAL A 175 26.75 18.98 5.41
CA VAL A 175 27.16 20.40 5.38
C VAL A 175 28.56 20.50 4.80
N GLN A 176 28.66 20.78 3.50
CA GLN A 176 29.95 20.75 2.79
C GLN A 176 30.04 21.79 1.67
N GLN A 177 31.27 22.16 1.30
CA GLN A 177 31.53 23.10 0.20
C GLN A 177 30.84 24.47 0.37
N ASN A 178 30.75 24.96 1.62
CA ASN A 178 30.24 26.28 1.97
C ASN A 178 31.39 27.21 2.38
N GLY A 179 31.25 28.52 2.14
CA GLY A 179 32.06 29.62 2.70
C GLY A 179 33.60 29.43 2.79
N ARG A 180 34.39 30.14 1.95
CA ARG A 180 35.87 30.02 2.00
C ARG A 180 36.62 31.00 2.93
N LYS A 181 35.95 32.03 3.50
CA LYS A 181 36.57 33.07 4.38
C LYS A 181 35.51 33.75 5.27
N CYS A 182 35.14 33.11 6.38
CA CYS A 182 34.12 33.62 7.29
C CYS A 182 34.72 34.25 8.55
N ALA A 183 34.04 35.24 9.13
CA ALA A 183 34.36 35.74 10.47
C ALA A 183 34.14 34.62 11.52
N PRO A 184 34.87 34.60 12.65
CA PRO A 184 34.58 33.69 13.75
C PRO A 184 33.27 34.07 14.45
N CYS A 185 32.66 33.10 15.14
CA CYS A 185 31.54 33.37 16.04
C CYS A 185 31.94 34.32 17.17
N HIS A 186 30.95 35.03 17.74
CA HIS A 186 31.14 35.81 18.95
C HIS A 186 31.60 34.92 20.12
N GLU A 187 32.43 35.46 21.02
CA GLU A 187 33.05 34.71 22.13
C GLU A 187 32.02 34.07 23.08
N SER A 188 30.82 34.65 23.19
CA SER A 188 29.74 34.13 24.05
C SER A 188 28.99 32.92 23.46
N CYS A 189 29.27 32.53 22.22
CA CYS A 189 28.53 31.46 21.54
C CYS A 189 29.12 30.07 21.75
N ASP A 190 30.21 29.95 22.51
CA ASP A 190 30.95 28.68 22.71
C ASP A 190 31.29 27.96 21.39
N GLY A 191 31.47 28.73 20.31
CA GLY A 191 31.82 28.22 18.98
C GLY A 191 30.64 27.82 18.08
N HIS A 192 29.37 27.95 18.51
CA HIS A 192 28.20 27.58 17.71
C HIS A 192 27.31 28.79 17.38
N CYS A 193 27.25 29.24 16.12
CA CYS A 193 26.49 30.43 15.75
C CYS A 193 25.92 30.40 14.32
N TRP A 194 24.81 31.12 14.11
CA TRP A 194 24.21 31.37 12.80
C TRP A 194 24.75 32.63 12.11
N GLY A 195 25.57 33.42 12.82
CA GLY A 195 26.01 34.76 12.46
C GLY A 195 27.06 35.30 13.44
N PRO A 196 27.72 36.42 13.14
CA PRO A 196 28.88 36.89 13.90
C PRO A 196 28.51 37.59 15.22
N ASN A 197 27.25 37.92 15.45
CA ASN A 197 26.82 38.72 16.60
C ASN A 197 26.45 37.84 17.82
N PRO A 198 26.41 38.39 19.04
CA PRO A 198 25.97 37.66 20.23
C PRO A 198 24.52 37.13 20.14
N GLU A 199 23.66 37.80 19.38
CA GLU A 199 22.27 37.39 19.15
C GLU A 199 22.13 36.24 18.14
N ASP A 200 23.22 35.89 17.45
CA ASP A 200 23.29 34.81 16.49
C ASP A 200 23.78 33.49 17.08
N CYS A 201 24.08 33.45 18.39
CA CYS A 201 24.48 32.20 19.05
C CYS A 201 23.37 31.13 18.96
N GLN A 202 23.79 29.87 18.75
CA GLN A 202 22.86 28.75 18.74
C GLN A 202 22.29 28.50 20.15
N LYS A 203 20.98 28.31 20.24
CA LYS A 203 20.31 27.90 21.48
C LYS A 203 20.27 26.38 21.57
N LEU A 204 20.89 25.81 22.61
CA LEU A 204 20.90 24.38 22.86
C LEU A 204 19.77 23.99 23.82
N THR A 205 19.00 22.96 23.47
CA THR A 205 17.78 22.55 24.19
C THR A 205 17.65 21.03 24.34
N LYS A 206 18.64 20.25 23.90
CA LYS A 206 18.65 18.78 23.97
C LYS A 206 19.98 18.23 24.46
N THR A 207 21.08 18.69 23.87
CA THR A 207 22.44 18.20 24.16
C THR A 207 22.94 18.60 25.55
N ILE A 208 22.43 19.72 26.10
CA ILE A 208 22.80 20.24 27.42
C ILE A 208 21.93 19.69 28.56
N CYS A 209 20.91 18.89 28.25
CA CYS A 209 19.90 18.48 29.22
C CYS A 209 20.42 17.46 30.22
N ALA A 210 19.78 17.44 31.39
CA ALA A 210 20.05 16.41 32.39
C ALA A 210 19.62 15.02 31.87
N PRO A 211 20.32 13.93 32.25
CA PRO A 211 19.99 12.57 31.77
C PRO A 211 18.58 12.07 32.12
N GLN A 212 17.91 12.71 33.07
CA GLN A 212 16.54 12.38 33.48
C GLN A 212 15.47 13.00 32.58
N CYS A 213 15.83 13.94 31.70
CA CYS A 213 14.88 14.54 30.77
C CYS A 213 14.56 13.58 29.62
N ASN A 214 13.27 13.33 29.37
CA ASN A 214 12.80 12.47 28.27
C ASN A 214 12.83 13.16 26.88
N GLY A 215 13.20 14.43 26.83
CA GLY A 215 13.11 15.25 25.63
C GLY A 215 13.96 16.52 25.70
N ARG A 216 13.30 17.68 25.66
CA ARG A 216 13.94 19.00 25.64
C ARG A 216 14.13 19.56 27.06
N CYS A 217 14.94 20.59 27.19
CA CYS A 217 15.12 21.35 28.43
C CYS A 217 15.35 22.84 28.15
N PHE A 218 15.21 23.67 29.18
CA PHE A 218 15.54 25.09 29.17
C PHE A 218 16.73 25.44 30.08
N GLY A 219 17.40 24.41 30.60
CA GLY A 219 18.58 24.52 31.45
C GLY A 219 19.20 23.15 31.73
N ARG A 220 20.28 23.12 32.53
CA ARG A 220 21.07 21.90 32.78
C ARG A 220 20.58 21.09 33.98
N ASN A 221 19.69 21.65 34.81
CA ASN A 221 19.21 20.97 36.01
C ASN A 221 18.05 20.01 35.70
N PRO A 222 17.89 18.90 36.47
CA PRO A 222 16.75 17.99 36.29
C PRO A 222 15.37 18.63 36.50
N SER A 223 15.30 19.76 37.21
CA SER A 223 14.06 20.54 37.38
C SER A 223 13.72 21.41 36.16
N GLU A 224 14.61 21.50 35.18
CA GLU A 224 14.50 22.34 33.99
C GLU A 224 14.19 21.51 32.72
N CYS A 225 13.69 20.29 32.91
CA CYS A 225 13.17 19.47 31.83
C CYS A 225 11.83 20.04 31.32
N CYS A 226 11.64 20.02 30.01
CA CYS A 226 10.36 20.32 29.38
C CYS A 226 9.39 19.14 29.49
N HIS A 227 8.11 19.43 29.31
CA HIS A 227 7.09 18.38 29.14
C HIS A 227 7.38 17.51 27.90
N ASP A 228 7.03 16.23 27.93
CA ASP A 228 7.30 15.24 26.86
C ASP A 228 6.64 15.59 25.51
N GLU A 229 5.58 16.40 25.57
CA GLU A 229 4.82 16.92 24.43
C GLU A 229 5.36 18.26 23.88
N CYS A 230 6.44 18.80 24.44
CA CYS A 230 7.10 19.99 23.91
C CYS A 230 8.04 19.64 22.74
N ALA A 231 8.06 20.49 21.71
CA ALA A 231 8.99 20.45 20.58
C ALA A 231 9.87 21.72 20.58
N GLY A 232 11.16 21.56 20.29
CA GLY A 232 12.19 22.61 20.25
C GLY A 232 12.60 23.18 21.60
N GLY A 233 11.71 23.24 22.59
CA GLY A 233 12.03 23.72 23.93
C GLY A 233 10.79 24.21 24.67
N CYS A 234 11.00 24.85 25.80
CA CYS A 234 9.92 25.37 26.65
C CYS A 234 10.41 26.55 27.50
N THR A 235 9.47 27.31 28.06
CA THR A 235 9.74 28.31 29.11
C THR A 235 9.55 27.76 30.53
N GLY A 236 9.05 26.53 30.66
CA GLY A 236 8.76 25.88 31.94
C GLY A 236 8.31 24.42 31.75
N PRO A 237 8.10 23.67 32.84
CA PRO A 237 7.89 22.22 32.79
C PRO A 237 6.48 21.79 32.38
N ARG A 238 5.51 22.72 32.23
CA ARG A 238 4.12 22.36 31.91
C ARG A 238 3.89 22.23 30.41
N GLN A 239 2.90 21.41 30.04
CA GLN A 239 2.47 21.24 28.64
C GLN A 239 1.93 22.51 27.96
N THR A 240 1.66 23.58 28.72
CA THR A 240 1.24 24.90 28.22
C THR A 240 2.39 25.88 28.00
N GLU A 241 3.62 25.49 28.37
CA GLU A 241 4.81 26.34 28.36
C GLU A 241 5.79 25.93 27.24
N CYS A 242 5.35 25.08 26.32
CA CYS A 242 6.15 24.62 25.19
C CYS A 242 6.34 25.73 24.13
N PHE A 243 7.50 25.75 23.46
CA PHE A 243 7.72 26.64 22.31
C PHE A 243 6.87 26.27 21.10
N ALA A 244 6.63 24.97 20.91
CA ALA A 244 5.75 24.35 19.94
C ALA A 244 5.29 22.99 20.47
N CYS A 245 4.16 22.49 19.97
CA CYS A 245 3.67 21.16 20.35
C CYS A 245 4.24 20.07 19.46
N ARG A 246 4.69 18.98 20.10
CA ARG A 246 5.19 17.79 19.42
C ARG A 246 4.13 17.18 18.51
N HIS A 247 2.94 16.93 19.05
CA HIS A 247 1.81 16.41 18.31
C HIS A 247 0.79 17.52 18.02
N PHE A 248 -0.10 17.81 18.97
CA PHE A 248 -1.19 18.76 18.76
C PHE A 248 -1.23 19.85 19.83
N ASN A 249 -1.60 21.06 19.41
CA ASN A 249 -1.94 22.16 20.29
C ASN A 249 -3.47 22.19 20.48
N ASP A 250 -3.93 21.93 21.70
CA ASP A 250 -5.30 22.11 22.11
C ASP A 250 -5.46 23.33 23.01
N SER A 251 -5.92 24.44 22.44
CA SER A 251 -6.20 25.69 23.16
C SER A 251 -5.02 26.19 24.03
N GLY A 252 -3.77 25.96 23.58
CA GLY A 252 -2.55 26.37 24.26
C GLY A 252 -1.83 25.25 25.03
N ALA A 253 -2.45 24.08 25.19
CA ALA A 253 -1.84 22.91 25.81
C ALA A 253 -1.37 21.91 24.74
N CYS A 254 -0.14 21.42 24.87
CA CYS A 254 0.36 20.37 24.00
C CYS A 254 -0.14 18.99 24.45
N VAL A 255 -0.89 18.33 23.56
CA VAL A 255 -1.54 17.04 23.82
C VAL A 255 -1.13 16.01 22.76
N PRO A 256 -1.03 14.72 23.12
CA PRO A 256 -0.68 13.66 22.18
C PRO A 256 -1.80 13.35 21.18
N LEU A 257 -3.06 13.58 21.55
CA LEU A 257 -4.24 13.32 20.73
C LEU A 257 -5.29 14.42 20.98
N CYS A 258 -6.00 14.84 19.92
CA CYS A 258 -7.17 15.70 20.08
C CYS A 258 -8.35 14.92 20.72
N PRO A 259 -9.25 15.61 21.45
CA PRO A 259 -10.48 15.04 21.98
C PRO A 259 -11.27 14.22 20.95
N GLN A 260 -11.40 12.92 21.21
CA GLN A 260 -11.98 11.95 20.26
C GLN A 260 -13.49 12.13 20.07
N PRO A 261 -14.05 11.77 18.89
CA PRO A 261 -15.47 11.93 18.59
C PRO A 261 -16.40 11.03 19.40
N LEU A 262 -15.85 9.91 19.89
CA LEU A 262 -16.57 8.93 20.68
C LEU A 262 -15.87 8.72 22.02
N ILE A 263 -16.66 8.65 23.08
CA ILE A 263 -16.23 8.33 24.45
C ILE A 263 -17.02 7.13 24.94
N TYR A 264 -16.37 6.27 25.72
CA TYR A 264 -17.04 5.10 26.28
C TYR A 264 -17.90 5.52 27.48
N ASN A 265 -19.20 5.27 27.38
CA ASN A 265 -20.14 5.50 28.46
C ASN A 265 -20.24 4.25 29.35
N LYS A 266 -19.90 4.41 30.64
CA LYS A 266 -19.90 3.32 31.63
C LYS A 266 -21.30 2.76 31.93
N LEU A 267 -22.36 3.52 31.67
CA LEU A 267 -23.74 3.13 31.95
C LEU A 267 -24.35 2.31 30.81
N THR A 268 -24.04 2.67 29.56
CA THR A 268 -24.59 2.01 28.36
C THR A 268 -23.66 0.95 27.78
N PHE A 269 -22.39 0.91 28.22
CA PHE A 269 -21.36 -0.02 27.76
C PHE A 269 -21.04 0.13 26.25
N GLN A 270 -21.28 1.34 25.73
CA GLN A 270 -21.10 1.68 24.31
C GLN A 270 -20.27 2.95 24.15
N LEU A 271 -19.78 3.13 22.93
CA LEU A 271 -19.16 4.37 22.50
C LEU A 271 -20.25 5.38 22.11
N GLU A 272 -20.27 6.53 22.77
CA GLU A 272 -21.24 7.60 22.58
C GLU A 272 -20.56 8.88 22.07
N PRO A 273 -21.29 9.75 21.35
CA PRO A 273 -20.74 11.03 20.88
C PRO A 273 -20.20 11.89 22.02
N ASN A 274 -18.95 12.33 21.88
CA ASN A 274 -18.30 13.21 22.85
C ASN A 274 -18.70 14.67 22.61
N PRO A 275 -19.27 15.40 23.60
CA PRO A 275 -19.59 16.81 23.44
C PRO A 275 -18.35 17.70 23.23
N ASP A 276 -17.19 17.29 23.75
CA ASP A 276 -15.93 18.04 23.66
C ASP A 276 -15.09 17.67 22.44
N THR A 277 -15.68 17.01 21.45
CA THR A 277 -15.00 16.56 20.23
C THR A 277 -14.25 17.71 19.55
N LYS A 278 -12.98 17.47 19.22
CA LYS A 278 -12.20 18.35 18.35
C LYS A 278 -11.50 17.52 17.28
N TYR A 279 -11.40 18.11 16.10
CA TYR A 279 -10.79 17.52 14.92
C TYR A 279 -9.35 17.99 14.78
N GLN A 280 -8.50 17.10 14.28
CA GLN A 280 -7.11 17.39 13.97
C GLN A 280 -7.03 18.22 12.69
N TYR A 281 -6.41 19.39 12.75
CA TYR A 281 -6.14 20.23 11.60
C TYR A 281 -4.65 20.61 11.59
N GLY A 282 -3.83 19.85 10.87
CA GLY A 282 -2.38 19.94 10.99
C GLY A 282 -1.92 19.66 12.42
N GLY A 283 -1.18 20.58 13.03
CA GLY A 283 -0.68 20.48 14.41
C GLY A 283 -1.59 21.08 15.48
N ILE A 284 -2.86 21.38 15.19
CA ILE A 284 -3.81 21.99 16.15
C ILE A 284 -5.13 21.21 16.22
N CYS A 285 -5.83 21.34 17.36
CA CYS A 285 -7.17 20.78 17.56
C CYS A 285 -8.24 21.87 17.35
N VAL A 286 -9.23 21.61 16.48
CA VAL A 286 -10.31 22.56 16.15
C VAL A 286 -11.69 21.95 16.41
N ALA A 287 -12.62 22.72 16.97
CA ALA A 287 -13.98 22.24 17.23
C ALA A 287 -14.77 21.93 15.94
N SER A 288 -14.46 22.64 14.85
CA SER A 288 -15.06 22.44 13.53
C SER A 288 -14.02 22.60 12.44
N CYS A 289 -14.07 21.75 11.41
CA CYS A 289 -13.17 21.89 10.27
C CYS A 289 -13.39 23.22 9.52
N PRO A 290 -12.32 23.86 9.02
CA PRO A 290 -12.43 25.08 8.21
C PRO A 290 -13.25 24.88 6.92
N HIS A 291 -13.65 26.00 6.31
CA HIS A 291 -14.39 25.97 5.04
C HIS A 291 -13.61 25.21 3.95
N ASN A 292 -14.31 24.40 3.14
CA ASN A 292 -13.75 23.46 2.13
C ASN A 292 -12.93 22.27 2.67
N PHE A 293 -13.02 21.98 3.97
CA PHE A 293 -12.52 20.73 4.54
C PHE A 293 -13.69 19.83 4.93
N VAL A 294 -13.42 18.52 4.92
CA VAL A 294 -14.34 17.44 5.25
C VAL A 294 -13.75 16.66 6.42
N VAL A 295 -14.59 16.18 7.33
CA VAL A 295 -14.16 15.36 8.46
C VAL A 295 -13.93 13.93 7.99
N ASP A 296 -12.72 13.40 8.14
CA ASP A 296 -12.46 11.96 8.07
C ASP A 296 -12.05 11.45 9.45
N GLN A 297 -12.92 10.63 10.06
CA GLN A 297 -12.76 10.12 11.42
C GLN A 297 -12.55 11.25 12.46
N SER A 298 -11.31 11.52 12.85
CA SER A 298 -10.93 12.56 13.82
C SER A 298 -10.13 13.71 13.20
N SER A 299 -10.08 13.83 11.86
CA SER A 299 -9.17 14.74 11.16
C SER A 299 -9.87 15.53 10.05
N CYS A 300 -9.40 16.75 9.80
CA CYS A 300 -9.88 17.60 8.72
C CYS A 300 -9.06 17.36 7.45
N VAL A 301 -9.68 16.82 6.40
CA VAL A 301 -9.07 16.55 5.10
C VAL A 301 -9.69 17.40 4.00
N ARG A 302 -8.94 17.72 2.94
CA ARG A 302 -9.47 18.50 1.80
C ARG A 302 -10.43 17.71 0.92
N ALA A 303 -10.24 16.39 0.86
CA ALA A 303 -11.04 15.46 0.09
C ALA A 303 -11.03 14.10 0.79
N CYS A 304 -12.11 13.33 0.62
CA CYS A 304 -12.19 11.99 1.18
C CYS A 304 -11.17 11.03 0.54
N PRO A 305 -10.67 10.05 1.31
CA PRO A 305 -9.91 8.92 0.78
C PRO A 305 -10.64 8.20 -0.37
N LYS A 306 -9.89 7.49 -1.23
CA LYS A 306 -10.42 6.85 -2.45
C LYS A 306 -11.53 5.82 -2.19
N ASP A 307 -11.57 5.25 -1.00
CA ASP A 307 -12.51 4.24 -0.50
C ASP A 307 -13.71 4.86 0.27
N LYS A 308 -13.76 6.19 0.39
CA LYS A 308 -14.80 6.92 1.09
C LYS A 308 -15.47 7.97 0.19
N MET A 309 -16.70 8.32 0.50
CA MET A 309 -17.46 9.37 -0.17
C MET A 309 -17.81 10.49 0.80
N GLU A 310 -17.89 11.73 0.28
CA GLU A 310 -18.36 12.87 1.05
C GLU A 310 -19.88 12.75 1.25
N VAL A 311 -20.30 12.76 2.51
CA VAL A 311 -21.70 12.79 2.92
C VAL A 311 -21.93 13.97 3.85
N GLU A 312 -23.11 14.55 3.79
CA GLU A 312 -23.51 15.62 4.67
C GLU A 312 -24.50 15.06 5.71
N LYS A 313 -24.08 15.00 6.98
CA LYS A 313 -24.92 14.59 8.10
C LYS A 313 -25.00 15.73 9.10
N ASN A 314 -26.23 16.15 9.44
CA ASN A 314 -26.49 17.25 10.38
C ASN A 314 -25.76 18.57 10.03
N GLY A 315 -25.59 18.86 8.73
CA GLY A 315 -24.87 20.05 8.25
C GLY A 315 -23.34 19.98 8.35
N LEU A 316 -22.78 18.83 8.75
CA LEU A 316 -21.35 18.55 8.77
C LEU A 316 -20.98 17.65 7.58
N LYS A 317 -20.00 18.09 6.80
CA LYS A 317 -19.41 17.29 5.71
C LYS A 317 -18.43 16.28 6.30
N MET A 318 -18.67 15.00 6.07
CA MET A 318 -17.82 13.91 6.56
C MET A 318 -17.58 12.83 5.50
N CYS A 319 -16.54 12.03 5.68
CA CYS A 319 -16.17 10.94 4.80
C CYS A 319 -16.70 9.61 5.34
N GLU A 320 -17.56 8.95 4.57
CA GLU A 320 -18.08 7.62 4.91
C GLU A 320 -17.59 6.54 3.95
N PRO A 321 -17.30 5.33 4.45
CA PRO A 321 -16.96 4.20 3.59
C PRO A 321 -18.04 3.97 2.52
N CYS A 322 -17.60 3.79 1.28
CA CYS A 322 -18.51 3.49 0.20
C CYS A 322 -19.13 2.08 0.41
N PRO A 323 -20.43 1.87 0.15
CA PRO A 323 -21.12 0.57 0.30
C PRO A 323 -20.71 -0.46 -0.77
N GLY A 324 -19.52 -0.32 -1.34
CA GLY A 324 -19.01 -0.96 -2.54
C GLY A 324 -17.93 -0.06 -3.17
N LEU A 325 -17.83 -0.05 -4.50
CA LEU A 325 -16.98 0.93 -5.20
C LEU A 325 -17.56 2.33 -5.04
N CYS A 326 -16.70 3.32 -4.75
CA CYS A 326 -17.13 4.69 -4.60
C CYS A 326 -17.78 5.24 -5.87
N PRO A 327 -18.85 6.06 -5.75
CA PRO A 327 -19.54 6.58 -6.90
C PRO A 327 -18.60 7.34 -7.84
N LYS A 328 -18.38 6.79 -9.04
CA LYS A 328 -17.62 7.44 -10.11
C LYS A 328 -18.58 7.68 -11.27
N ALA A 329 -18.81 8.95 -11.56
CA ALA A 329 -19.58 9.37 -12.72
C ALA A 329 -18.66 9.45 -13.94
N CYS A 330 -19.06 8.80 -15.03
CA CYS A 330 -18.30 8.73 -16.27
C CYS A 330 -19.16 9.17 -17.45
N GLU A 331 -18.55 9.82 -18.43
CA GLU A 331 -19.25 10.26 -19.64
C GLU A 331 -19.58 9.08 -20.55
N GLY A 332 -20.82 9.04 -21.05
CA GLY A 332 -21.31 8.03 -21.97
C GLY A 332 -21.12 8.39 -23.45
N THR A 333 -21.63 7.53 -24.34
CA THR A 333 -21.59 7.69 -25.80
C THR A 333 -22.74 8.56 -26.30
N GLY A 334 -22.65 9.03 -27.56
CA GLY A 334 -23.79 9.63 -28.27
C GLY A 334 -23.42 10.68 -29.32
N THR A 335 -24.42 11.11 -30.09
CA THR A 335 -24.28 12.10 -31.17
C THR A 335 -23.92 13.47 -30.59
N GLY A 336 -22.68 13.92 -30.82
CA GLY A 336 -22.13 15.17 -30.26
C GLY A 336 -21.10 14.95 -29.15
N ASN A 337 -20.95 13.72 -28.65
CA ASN A 337 -19.83 13.34 -27.78
C ASN A 337 -18.62 12.89 -28.61
N LYS A 338 -17.44 12.84 -27.97
CA LYS A 338 -16.18 12.40 -28.60
C LYS A 338 -16.25 10.99 -29.20
N TYR A 339 -17.16 10.14 -28.69
CA TYR A 339 -17.30 8.74 -29.09
C TYR A 339 -18.75 8.39 -29.43
N GLN A 340 -18.96 7.74 -30.59
CA GLN A 340 -20.28 7.34 -31.09
C GLN A 340 -20.73 5.97 -30.56
N THR A 341 -19.79 5.08 -30.22
CA THR A 341 -20.03 3.73 -29.71
C THR A 341 -18.93 3.39 -28.70
N VAL A 342 -19.20 2.42 -27.84
CA VAL A 342 -18.15 1.79 -27.03
C VAL A 342 -17.26 0.97 -27.96
N ASP A 343 -15.94 1.20 -27.88
CA ASP A 343 -14.94 0.57 -28.74
C ASP A 343 -13.61 0.37 -28.00
N SER A 344 -12.63 -0.25 -28.67
CA SER A 344 -11.33 -0.57 -28.08
C SER A 344 -10.51 0.65 -27.62
N SER A 345 -10.82 1.85 -28.12
CA SER A 345 -10.13 3.10 -27.77
C SER A 345 -10.67 3.77 -26.50
N ASN A 346 -11.94 3.52 -26.14
CA ASN A 346 -12.62 4.21 -25.03
C ASN A 346 -13.06 3.30 -23.88
N ILE A 347 -13.08 1.98 -24.07
CA ILE A 347 -13.57 1.03 -23.06
C ILE A 347 -12.90 1.18 -21.70
N ASP A 348 -11.59 1.48 -21.67
CA ASP A 348 -10.81 1.61 -20.43
C ASP A 348 -11.19 2.88 -19.63
N THR A 349 -11.88 3.85 -20.24
CA THR A 349 -12.41 5.04 -19.54
C THR A 349 -13.55 4.67 -18.57
N PHE A 350 -14.21 3.54 -18.81
CA PHE A 350 -15.34 3.05 -18.01
C PHE A 350 -14.92 2.22 -16.79
N VAL A 351 -13.61 2.03 -16.54
CA VAL A 351 -13.12 1.29 -15.38
C VAL A 351 -13.59 1.95 -14.07
N ASN A 352 -14.22 1.14 -13.21
CA ASN A 352 -14.78 1.52 -11.90
C ASN A 352 -15.92 2.55 -11.97
N CYS A 353 -16.57 2.74 -13.12
CA CYS A 353 -17.71 3.65 -13.24
C CYS A 353 -18.96 3.04 -12.63
N THR A 354 -19.66 3.79 -11.78
CA THR A 354 -20.94 3.35 -11.19
C THR A 354 -22.14 4.08 -11.80
N LYS A 355 -21.91 5.27 -12.36
CA LYS A 355 -22.94 6.10 -12.99
C LYS A 355 -22.48 6.58 -14.37
N ILE A 356 -23.28 6.36 -15.40
CA ILE A 356 -23.03 6.84 -16.75
C ILE A 356 -23.86 8.10 -17.03
N LEU A 357 -23.15 9.19 -17.32
CA LEU A 357 -23.69 10.47 -17.73
C LEU A 357 -23.88 10.47 -19.26
N GLY A 358 -25.13 10.36 -19.72
CA GLY A 358 -25.46 10.14 -21.13
C GLY A 358 -25.82 8.69 -21.42
N ASN A 359 -25.37 8.19 -22.58
CA ASN A 359 -25.87 6.93 -23.15
C ASN A 359 -24.79 5.85 -23.19
N LEU A 360 -25.19 4.62 -23.53
CA LEU A 360 -24.26 3.56 -23.95
C LEU A 360 -24.74 2.95 -25.26
N ASP A 361 -23.87 3.02 -26.27
CA ASP A 361 -24.09 2.52 -27.62
C ASP A 361 -23.12 1.37 -27.93
N PHE A 362 -23.65 0.23 -28.35
CA PHE A 362 -22.89 -0.94 -28.80
C PHE A 362 -23.23 -1.25 -30.25
N LEU A 363 -22.42 -0.70 -31.16
CA LEU A 363 -22.58 -0.84 -32.61
C LEU A 363 -21.58 -1.85 -33.18
N ILE A 364 -21.84 -2.29 -34.41
CA ILE A 364 -20.95 -3.22 -35.13
C ILE A 364 -19.54 -2.65 -35.33
N THR A 365 -19.43 -1.34 -35.54
CA THR A 365 -18.15 -0.62 -35.69
C THR A 365 -17.32 -0.61 -34.42
N GLY A 366 -17.95 -0.62 -33.24
CA GLY A 366 -17.24 -0.67 -31.97
C GLY A 366 -16.75 -2.07 -31.62
N LEU A 367 -17.57 -3.10 -31.85
CA LEU A 367 -17.23 -4.48 -31.48
C LEU A 367 -16.32 -5.16 -32.50
N ASN A 368 -16.59 -5.02 -33.81
CA ASN A 368 -15.77 -5.65 -34.85
C ASN A 368 -14.59 -4.77 -35.30
N GLY A 369 -14.49 -3.55 -34.78
CA GLY A 369 -13.51 -2.55 -35.17
C GLY A 369 -14.00 -1.68 -36.32
N ASP A 370 -13.39 -0.51 -36.45
CA ASP A 370 -13.65 0.48 -37.49
C ASP A 370 -12.36 0.75 -38.27
N PRO A 371 -12.19 0.10 -39.45
CA PRO A 371 -11.02 0.31 -40.29
C PRO A 371 -10.85 1.74 -40.78
N TRP A 372 -11.94 2.52 -40.90
CA TRP A 372 -11.89 3.90 -41.40
C TRP A 372 -11.26 4.86 -40.40
N HIS A 373 -11.54 4.64 -39.11
CA HIS A 373 -10.97 5.41 -38.01
C HIS A 373 -9.77 4.72 -37.34
N ASN A 374 -9.25 3.64 -37.93
CA ASN A 374 -8.14 2.82 -37.41
C ASN A 374 -8.38 2.30 -35.98
N ILE A 375 -9.59 1.85 -35.69
CA ILE A 375 -10.00 1.29 -34.39
C ILE A 375 -10.03 -0.23 -34.51
N SER A 376 -9.26 -0.93 -33.68
CA SER A 376 -9.27 -2.39 -33.60
C SER A 376 -10.58 -2.95 -33.02
N ALA A 377 -10.88 -4.20 -33.32
CA ALA A 377 -11.99 -4.92 -32.69
C ALA A 377 -11.87 -4.89 -31.16
N LEU A 378 -13.01 -4.77 -30.47
CA LEU A 378 -13.06 -4.77 -29.01
C LEU A 378 -12.86 -6.20 -28.49
N ASP A 379 -11.93 -6.36 -27.53
CA ASP A 379 -11.80 -7.59 -26.76
C ASP A 379 -13.07 -7.80 -25.90
N PRO A 380 -13.85 -8.88 -26.11
CA PRO A 380 -15.08 -9.14 -25.37
C PRO A 380 -14.89 -9.18 -23.85
N GLU A 381 -13.73 -9.62 -23.35
CA GLU A 381 -13.47 -9.69 -21.90
C GLU A 381 -13.42 -8.30 -21.25
N LYS A 382 -13.06 -7.26 -22.02
CA LYS A 382 -13.06 -5.88 -21.53
C LYS A 382 -14.48 -5.35 -21.27
N LEU A 383 -15.54 -5.96 -21.78
CA LEU A 383 -16.92 -5.55 -21.47
C LEU A 383 -17.28 -5.75 -19.98
N ASN A 384 -16.49 -6.54 -19.24
CA ASN A 384 -16.67 -6.71 -17.80
C ASN A 384 -16.47 -5.41 -16.99
N VAL A 385 -15.89 -4.35 -17.57
CA VAL A 385 -15.81 -3.02 -16.92
C VAL A 385 -17.19 -2.47 -16.55
N PHE A 386 -18.25 -2.87 -17.27
CA PHE A 386 -19.60 -2.40 -17.00
C PHE A 386 -20.28 -3.10 -15.80
N ARG A 387 -19.66 -4.13 -15.21
CA ARG A 387 -20.21 -4.81 -14.02
C ARG A 387 -20.40 -3.87 -12.84
N THR A 388 -19.66 -2.77 -12.79
CA THR A 388 -19.75 -1.79 -11.69
C THR A 388 -20.88 -0.77 -11.90
N VAL A 389 -21.45 -0.68 -13.09
CA VAL A 389 -22.46 0.32 -13.45
C VAL A 389 -23.80 0.00 -12.79
N ARG A 390 -24.35 0.97 -12.06
CA ARG A 390 -25.65 0.92 -11.38
C ARG A 390 -26.70 1.82 -12.02
N GLU A 391 -26.28 2.92 -12.64
CA GLU A 391 -27.21 3.89 -13.24
C GLU A 391 -26.72 4.35 -14.62
N ILE A 392 -27.61 4.36 -15.61
CA ILE A 392 -27.42 5.04 -16.89
C ILE A 392 -28.44 6.17 -16.97
N THR A 393 -27.97 7.41 -17.11
CA THR A 393 -28.88 8.58 -17.08
C THR A 393 -29.67 8.78 -18.39
N GLY A 394 -29.10 8.37 -19.53
CA GLY A 394 -29.70 8.41 -20.85
C GLY A 394 -30.35 7.08 -21.26
N TYR A 395 -29.93 6.52 -22.41
CA TYR A 395 -30.42 5.25 -22.94
C TYR A 395 -29.31 4.18 -23.07
N LEU A 396 -29.73 2.92 -23.18
CA LEU A 396 -28.87 1.77 -23.51
C LEU A 396 -29.28 1.20 -24.88
N ASN A 397 -28.35 1.20 -25.84
CA ASN A 397 -28.56 0.80 -27.23
C ASN A 397 -27.58 -0.31 -27.64
N ILE A 398 -28.09 -1.52 -27.85
CA ILE A 398 -27.32 -2.73 -28.17
C ILE A 398 -27.76 -3.29 -29.54
N GLN A 399 -27.01 -2.97 -30.58
CA GLN A 399 -27.26 -3.43 -31.96
C GLN A 399 -26.30 -4.52 -32.43
N SER A 400 -25.19 -4.69 -31.72
CA SER A 400 -24.21 -5.75 -31.94
C SER A 400 -23.73 -6.27 -30.59
N TRP A 401 -23.42 -7.57 -30.51
CA TRP A 401 -22.87 -8.21 -29.31
C TRP A 401 -21.89 -9.33 -29.69
N PRO A 402 -20.87 -9.63 -28.87
CA PRO A 402 -19.91 -10.70 -29.17
C PRO A 402 -20.57 -12.07 -29.32
N LYS A 403 -20.17 -12.83 -30.35
CA LYS A 403 -20.80 -14.12 -30.71
C LYS A 403 -20.72 -15.19 -29.62
N HIS A 404 -19.72 -15.11 -28.75
CA HIS A 404 -19.47 -16.08 -27.67
C HIS A 404 -20.13 -15.67 -26.34
N MET A 405 -20.79 -14.51 -26.27
CA MET A 405 -21.51 -14.05 -25.09
C MET A 405 -23.02 -14.21 -25.30
N TYR A 406 -23.66 -15.01 -24.45
CA TYR A 406 -25.07 -15.43 -24.62
C TYR A 406 -26.07 -14.58 -23.80
N ASN A 407 -25.60 -13.55 -23.09
CA ASN A 407 -26.39 -12.63 -22.27
C ASN A 407 -25.71 -11.27 -22.11
N PHE A 408 -26.38 -10.33 -21.44
CA PHE A 408 -25.87 -9.01 -21.07
C PHE A 408 -25.56 -8.90 -19.56
N SER A 409 -25.17 -10.00 -18.91
CA SER A 409 -24.88 -10.05 -17.46
C SER A 409 -23.71 -9.16 -17.03
N VAL A 410 -22.96 -8.58 -17.97
CA VAL A 410 -22.04 -7.46 -17.68
C VAL A 410 -22.75 -6.25 -17.10
N PHE A 411 -24.08 -6.12 -17.29
CA PHE A 411 -24.94 -5.12 -16.67
C PHE A 411 -25.79 -5.69 -15.52
N SER A 412 -25.37 -6.77 -14.88
CA SER A 412 -26.10 -7.41 -13.77
C SER A 412 -26.40 -6.47 -12.61
N ASN A 413 -25.55 -5.48 -12.35
CA ASN A 413 -25.72 -4.47 -11.30
C ASN A 413 -26.47 -3.21 -11.73
N LEU A 414 -26.93 -3.13 -12.99
CA LEU A 414 -27.66 -1.97 -13.50
C LEU A 414 -29.06 -1.90 -12.86
N VAL A 415 -29.30 -0.86 -12.06
CA VAL A 415 -30.56 -0.66 -11.32
C VAL A 415 -31.53 0.23 -12.08
N THR A 416 -31.02 1.29 -12.70
CA THR A 416 -31.85 2.36 -13.29
C THR A 416 -31.38 2.78 -14.67
N ILE A 417 -32.32 2.88 -15.61
CA ILE A 417 -32.15 3.55 -16.91
C ILE A 417 -33.04 4.81 -16.92
N GLY A 418 -32.40 5.98 -16.89
CA GLY A 418 -33.06 7.26 -16.64
C GLY A 418 -33.85 7.83 -17.82
N GLY A 419 -33.47 7.53 -19.06
CA GLY A 419 -34.17 8.02 -20.26
C GLY A 419 -34.21 9.54 -20.39
N ARG A 420 -33.24 10.27 -19.81
CA ARG A 420 -33.13 11.75 -19.96
C ARG A 420 -32.84 12.15 -21.41
N SER A 421 -32.15 11.27 -22.12
CA SER A 421 -31.94 11.26 -23.56
C SER A 421 -32.50 9.96 -24.12
N LEU A 422 -33.07 10.01 -25.33
CA LEU A 422 -33.74 8.88 -25.97
C LEU A 422 -33.14 8.62 -27.35
N TYR A 423 -32.93 7.37 -27.70
CA TYR A 423 -32.50 6.94 -29.03
C TYR A 423 -33.66 7.02 -30.02
N ASN A 424 -33.36 7.33 -31.29
CA ASN A 424 -34.24 7.46 -32.45
C ASN A 424 -35.69 6.94 -32.25
N ARG A 425 -36.71 7.79 -32.43
CA ARG A 425 -38.15 7.53 -32.16
C ARG A 425 -38.54 7.34 -30.68
N GLY A 426 -37.64 7.57 -29.73
CA GLY A 426 -37.97 7.73 -28.31
C GLY A 426 -37.67 6.53 -27.41
N PHE A 427 -36.69 5.69 -27.74
CA PHE A 427 -36.33 4.50 -26.96
C PHE A 427 -35.29 4.80 -25.88
N SER A 428 -35.48 4.26 -24.68
CA SER A 428 -34.50 4.28 -23.58
C SER A 428 -33.76 2.96 -23.41
N LEU A 429 -34.34 1.85 -23.88
CA LEU A 429 -33.69 0.56 -23.99
C LEU A 429 -33.96 -0.01 -25.40
N LEU A 430 -32.90 -0.28 -26.14
CA LEU A 430 -32.95 -0.85 -27.48
C LEU A 430 -32.01 -2.06 -27.57
N ILE A 431 -32.55 -3.23 -27.92
CA ILE A 431 -31.79 -4.47 -28.16
C ILE A 431 -32.29 -5.12 -29.45
N MET A 432 -31.46 -5.16 -30.48
CA MET A 432 -31.89 -5.74 -31.76
C MET A 432 -30.81 -6.53 -32.49
N LYS A 433 -31.24 -7.52 -33.28
CA LYS A 433 -30.41 -8.31 -34.20
C LYS A 433 -29.25 -9.08 -33.53
N ASN A 434 -29.35 -9.39 -32.23
CA ASN A 434 -28.37 -10.21 -31.53
C ASN A 434 -28.74 -11.69 -31.64
N LEU A 435 -28.19 -12.38 -32.64
CA LEU A 435 -28.61 -13.74 -33.03
C LEU A 435 -28.21 -14.84 -32.03
N ASN A 436 -27.17 -14.62 -31.24
CA ASN A 436 -26.61 -15.63 -30.33
C ASN A 436 -27.11 -15.49 -28.88
N VAL A 437 -27.72 -14.35 -28.53
CA VAL A 437 -28.14 -14.06 -27.15
C VAL A 437 -29.38 -14.87 -26.79
N THR A 438 -29.34 -15.53 -25.63
CA THR A 438 -30.41 -16.44 -25.15
C THR A 438 -31.18 -15.89 -23.95
N SER A 439 -30.60 -14.98 -23.19
CA SER A 439 -31.21 -14.33 -22.02
C SER A 439 -30.70 -12.89 -21.86
N LEU A 440 -31.41 -12.03 -21.13
CA LEU A 440 -30.98 -10.64 -20.94
C LEU A 440 -29.94 -10.49 -19.83
N GLY A 441 -30.14 -11.11 -18.67
CA GLY A 441 -29.18 -11.05 -17.56
C GLY A 441 -29.17 -9.73 -16.77
N LEU A 442 -30.24 -8.93 -16.84
CA LEU A 442 -30.37 -7.62 -16.17
C LEU A 442 -31.00 -7.75 -14.77
N CYS A 443 -30.45 -8.60 -13.91
CA CYS A 443 -31.08 -9.04 -12.65
C CYS A 443 -31.35 -7.93 -11.63
N SER A 444 -30.53 -6.86 -11.60
CA SER A 444 -30.73 -5.71 -10.70
C SER A 444 -31.64 -4.62 -11.27
N LEU A 445 -32.12 -4.72 -12.51
CA LEU A 445 -32.91 -3.66 -13.12
C LEU A 445 -34.25 -3.54 -12.39
N ARG A 446 -34.55 -2.33 -11.89
CA ARG A 446 -35.78 -2.02 -11.15
C ARG A 446 -36.57 -0.89 -11.79
N GLU A 447 -35.92 0.02 -12.50
CA GLU A 447 -36.58 1.20 -13.06
C GLU A 447 -36.07 1.57 -14.46
N ILE A 448 -37.00 1.81 -15.37
CA ILE A 448 -36.82 2.55 -16.62
C ILE A 448 -37.67 3.83 -16.50
N SER A 449 -37.02 4.95 -16.18
CA SER A 449 -37.71 6.17 -15.73
C SER A 449 -38.47 6.88 -16.85
N ALA A 450 -37.96 6.84 -18.09
CA ALA A 450 -38.55 7.45 -19.27
C ALA A 450 -38.15 6.71 -20.54
N GLY A 451 -38.90 6.88 -21.64
CA GLY A 451 -38.63 6.26 -22.94
C GLY A 451 -39.34 4.92 -23.19
N LYS A 452 -39.31 4.49 -24.45
CA LYS A 452 -39.86 3.21 -24.93
C LYS A 452 -38.84 2.07 -24.84
N VAL A 453 -39.33 0.83 -24.80
CA VAL A 453 -38.46 -0.37 -24.83
C VAL A 453 -38.63 -1.08 -26.18
N TYR A 454 -37.52 -1.33 -26.87
CA TYR A 454 -37.48 -1.97 -28.18
C TYR A 454 -36.60 -3.22 -28.14
N ILE A 455 -37.20 -4.40 -28.28
CA ILE A 455 -36.46 -5.67 -28.28
C ILE A 455 -36.93 -6.51 -29.46
N THR A 456 -36.18 -6.51 -30.57
CA THR A 456 -36.63 -7.17 -31.81
C THR A 456 -35.53 -7.94 -32.55
N GLU A 457 -35.95 -8.94 -33.34
CA GLU A 457 -35.05 -9.75 -34.19
C GLU A 457 -33.95 -10.53 -33.44
N ASN A 458 -34.13 -10.83 -32.14
CA ASN A 458 -33.20 -11.65 -31.35
C ASN A 458 -33.68 -13.12 -31.35
N ARG A 459 -33.30 -13.87 -32.40
CA ARG A 459 -33.91 -15.17 -32.73
C ARG A 459 -33.75 -16.28 -31.68
N GLN A 460 -32.76 -16.19 -30.78
CA GLN A 460 -32.51 -17.17 -29.72
C GLN A 460 -32.94 -16.70 -28.32
N LEU A 461 -33.42 -15.46 -28.19
CA LEU A 461 -33.70 -14.83 -26.90
C LEU A 461 -35.00 -15.35 -26.27
N CYS A 462 -34.89 -15.91 -25.07
CA CYS A 462 -36.00 -16.39 -24.23
C CYS A 462 -36.19 -15.50 -22.97
N TYR A 463 -37.07 -15.90 -22.05
CA TYR A 463 -37.35 -15.26 -20.74
C TYR A 463 -38.06 -13.90 -20.77
N LEU A 464 -38.13 -13.21 -21.92
CA LEU A 464 -38.78 -11.90 -22.07
C LEU A 464 -40.23 -11.85 -21.55
N HIS A 465 -40.97 -12.94 -21.71
CA HIS A 465 -42.39 -13.06 -21.31
C HIS A 465 -42.58 -13.23 -19.79
N THR A 466 -41.51 -13.54 -19.06
CA THR A 466 -41.57 -13.72 -17.59
C THR A 466 -41.44 -12.39 -16.86
N VAL A 467 -40.86 -11.37 -17.51
CA VAL A 467 -40.61 -10.05 -16.92
C VAL A 467 -41.87 -9.19 -17.02
N ASN A 468 -42.33 -8.65 -15.90
CA ASN A 468 -43.40 -7.66 -15.88
C ASN A 468 -42.88 -6.26 -16.26
N TRP A 469 -42.77 -6.01 -17.57
CA TRP A 469 -42.30 -4.73 -18.12
C TRP A 469 -43.14 -3.52 -17.71
N GLY A 470 -44.42 -3.72 -17.40
CA GLY A 470 -45.30 -2.66 -16.90
C GLY A 470 -44.89 -2.15 -15.53
N ALA A 471 -44.34 -3.01 -14.66
CA ALA A 471 -43.87 -2.63 -13.32
C ALA A 471 -42.54 -1.86 -13.34
N LEU A 472 -41.73 -2.01 -14.39
CA LEU A 472 -40.43 -1.34 -14.53
C LEU A 472 -40.55 0.10 -15.05
N SER A 473 -41.66 0.47 -15.68
CA SER A 473 -41.83 1.77 -16.33
C SER A 473 -42.79 2.68 -15.56
N ARG A 474 -42.37 3.92 -15.29
CA ARG A 474 -43.19 4.93 -14.57
C ARG A 474 -44.41 5.44 -15.36
N ARG A 475 -44.40 5.31 -16.69
CA ARG A 475 -45.54 5.60 -17.60
C ARG A 475 -45.96 4.32 -18.32
N ARG A 476 -47.17 4.25 -18.92
CA ARG A 476 -47.53 3.14 -19.83
C ARG A 476 -46.41 3.00 -20.87
N ALA A 477 -45.57 1.99 -20.72
CA ALA A 477 -44.46 1.74 -21.61
C ALA A 477 -45.03 1.36 -22.97
N ASP A 478 -44.66 2.09 -24.01
CA ASP A 478 -44.89 1.63 -25.37
C ASP A 478 -43.81 0.56 -25.64
N LEU A 479 -44.22 -0.71 -25.55
CA LEU A 479 -43.33 -1.87 -25.65
C LEU A 479 -43.35 -2.40 -27.08
N GLU A 480 -42.19 -2.41 -27.74
CA GLU A 480 -42.02 -3.00 -29.06
C GLU A 480 -41.16 -4.27 -28.95
N ILE A 481 -41.80 -5.37 -28.50
CA ILE A 481 -41.15 -6.69 -28.36
C ILE A 481 -41.75 -7.65 -29.37
N LYS A 482 -41.02 -7.95 -30.46
CA LYS A 482 -41.47 -8.81 -31.57
C LYS A 482 -40.30 -9.51 -32.26
N ASP A 483 -40.57 -10.53 -33.07
CA ASP A 483 -39.56 -11.24 -33.87
C ASP A 483 -38.40 -11.87 -33.04
N ASN A 484 -38.68 -12.20 -31.77
CA ASN A 484 -37.80 -12.97 -30.88
C ASN A 484 -38.27 -14.44 -30.81
N LYS A 485 -37.59 -15.29 -30.03
CA LYS A 485 -37.97 -16.69 -29.90
C LYS A 485 -39.37 -16.83 -29.26
N PRO A 486 -40.32 -17.57 -29.87
CA PRO A 486 -41.66 -17.73 -29.31
C PRO A 486 -41.66 -18.47 -27.97
N GLN A 487 -42.52 -18.02 -27.04
CA GLN A 487 -42.65 -18.61 -25.69
C GLN A 487 -42.79 -20.13 -25.70
N GLY A 488 -43.68 -20.67 -26.54
CA GLY A 488 -43.92 -22.12 -26.60
C GLY A 488 -42.66 -22.93 -26.91
N LYS A 489 -41.75 -22.41 -27.75
CA LYS A 489 -40.48 -23.06 -28.06
C LYS A 489 -39.47 -22.95 -26.91
N CYS A 490 -39.43 -21.80 -26.23
CA CYS A 490 -38.58 -21.63 -25.05
C CYS A 490 -38.93 -22.64 -23.95
N VAL A 491 -40.23 -22.85 -23.68
CA VAL A 491 -40.69 -23.81 -22.66
C VAL A 491 -40.37 -25.25 -23.07
N GLN A 492 -40.56 -25.62 -24.34
CA GLN A 492 -40.21 -26.95 -24.86
C GLN A 492 -38.72 -27.28 -24.72
N GLU A 493 -37.85 -26.26 -24.84
CA GLU A 493 -36.40 -26.40 -24.66
C GLU A 493 -35.94 -26.28 -23.19
N GLY A 494 -36.88 -26.25 -22.23
CA GLY A 494 -36.56 -26.13 -20.80
C GLY A 494 -36.00 -24.76 -20.39
N LYS A 495 -36.19 -23.72 -21.20
CA LYS A 495 -35.76 -22.34 -20.89
C LYS A 495 -36.82 -21.62 -20.05
N VAL A 496 -36.94 -22.05 -18.80
CA VAL A 496 -37.88 -21.52 -17.78
C VAL A 496 -37.12 -21.01 -16.55
N CYS A 497 -37.77 -20.21 -15.71
CA CYS A 497 -37.16 -19.67 -14.49
C CYS A 497 -36.77 -20.78 -13.50
N ASP A 498 -35.79 -20.48 -12.65
CA ASP A 498 -35.36 -21.37 -11.58
C ASP A 498 -36.51 -21.63 -10.58
N PRO A 499 -36.65 -22.85 -10.02
CA PRO A 499 -37.68 -23.15 -9.02
C PRO A 499 -37.64 -22.29 -7.76
N LEU A 500 -36.50 -21.66 -7.45
CA LEU A 500 -36.34 -20.76 -6.32
C LEU A 500 -36.85 -19.33 -6.61
N CYS A 501 -37.15 -19.01 -7.87
CA CYS A 501 -37.77 -17.74 -8.24
C CYS A 501 -39.24 -17.69 -7.82
N SER A 502 -39.73 -16.51 -7.46
CA SER A 502 -41.15 -16.29 -7.25
C SER A 502 -41.93 -16.26 -8.58
N SER A 503 -43.25 -16.03 -8.50
CA SER A 503 -44.09 -15.78 -9.67
C SER A 503 -43.79 -14.47 -10.41
N ASP A 504 -42.90 -13.62 -9.90
CA ASP A 504 -42.55 -12.32 -10.51
C ASP A 504 -41.66 -12.47 -11.75
N GLY A 505 -41.10 -13.67 -11.99
CA GLY A 505 -40.33 -14.00 -13.18
C GLY A 505 -38.81 -13.90 -13.01
N CYS A 506 -38.08 -13.96 -14.13
CA CYS A 506 -36.62 -14.02 -14.14
C CYS A 506 -36.01 -13.38 -15.38
N TRP A 507 -34.74 -12.97 -15.28
CA TRP A 507 -33.97 -12.37 -16.37
C TRP A 507 -33.17 -13.38 -17.20
N GLY A 508 -33.17 -14.64 -16.78
CA GLY A 508 -32.40 -15.74 -17.36
C GLY A 508 -32.49 -17.00 -16.50
N PRO A 509 -31.69 -18.03 -16.81
CA PRO A 509 -31.61 -19.25 -16.02
C PRO A 509 -30.80 -19.05 -14.73
N GLY A 510 -31.15 -19.79 -13.67
CA GLY A 510 -30.42 -19.80 -12.40
C GLY A 510 -31.06 -18.95 -11.29
N PRO A 511 -30.72 -19.23 -10.01
CA PRO A 511 -31.33 -18.60 -8.84
C PRO A 511 -30.87 -17.15 -8.58
N ASP A 512 -29.82 -16.69 -9.26
CA ASP A 512 -29.29 -15.32 -9.24
C ASP A 512 -30.00 -14.41 -10.27
N GLN A 513 -30.82 -14.98 -11.15
CA GLN A 513 -31.54 -14.27 -12.22
C GLN A 513 -33.01 -13.99 -11.87
N CYS A 514 -33.47 -14.39 -10.68
CA CYS A 514 -34.84 -14.15 -10.24
C CYS A 514 -35.11 -12.65 -10.03
N ILE A 515 -36.32 -12.19 -10.36
CA ILE A 515 -36.76 -10.82 -10.03
C ILE A 515 -36.97 -10.68 -8.52
N SER A 516 -37.57 -11.69 -7.91
CA SER A 516 -37.70 -11.84 -6.46
C SER A 516 -37.64 -13.32 -6.09
N CYS A 517 -37.19 -13.60 -4.86
CA CYS A 517 -37.02 -14.96 -4.37
C CYS A 517 -38.31 -15.49 -3.76
N GLY A 518 -38.59 -16.78 -3.99
CA GLY A 518 -39.77 -17.44 -3.42
C GLY A 518 -39.69 -17.63 -1.90
N ASN A 519 -38.47 -17.81 -1.35
CA ASN A 519 -38.27 -18.02 0.09
C ASN A 519 -37.29 -17.02 0.70
N TYR A 520 -35.98 -17.21 0.51
CA TYR A 520 -34.95 -16.33 1.05
C TYR A 520 -33.99 -15.85 -0.03
N SER A 521 -33.39 -14.68 0.20
CA SER A 521 -32.30 -14.12 -0.61
C SER A 521 -31.02 -14.05 0.22
N ARG A 522 -29.93 -14.53 -0.34
CA ARG A 522 -28.57 -14.33 0.16
C ARG A 522 -27.81 -13.51 -0.87
N GLU A 523 -27.53 -12.24 -0.56
CA GLU A 523 -26.77 -11.33 -1.43
C GLU A 523 -27.31 -11.25 -2.87
N GLY A 524 -28.64 -11.32 -3.03
CA GLY A 524 -29.30 -11.26 -4.35
C GLY A 524 -29.45 -12.62 -5.06
N THR A 525 -28.96 -13.72 -4.48
CA THR A 525 -29.20 -15.07 -4.98
C THR A 525 -30.28 -15.76 -4.16
N CYS A 526 -31.27 -16.34 -4.83
CA CYS A 526 -32.35 -17.04 -4.14
C CYS A 526 -31.87 -18.37 -3.55
N VAL A 527 -32.20 -18.60 -2.29
CA VAL A 527 -31.83 -19.80 -1.54
C VAL A 527 -33.06 -20.41 -0.87
N ALA A 528 -33.06 -21.72 -0.73
CA ALA A 528 -34.15 -22.44 -0.08
C ALA A 528 -34.24 -22.11 1.41
N THR A 529 -33.11 -21.99 2.12
CA THR A 529 -33.05 -21.62 3.55
C THR A 529 -31.79 -20.81 3.84
N CYS A 530 -31.84 -19.96 4.88
CA CYS A 530 -30.62 -19.39 5.46
C CYS A 530 -29.91 -20.43 6.35
N SER A 531 -28.66 -20.17 6.69
CA SER A 531 -27.79 -20.99 7.54
C SER A 531 -28.08 -20.80 9.03
N PHE A 532 -29.30 -21.17 9.46
CA PHE A 532 -29.75 -21.00 10.84
C PHE A 532 -29.03 -21.96 11.82
N TYR A 533 -29.00 -23.26 11.47
CA TYR A 533 -28.60 -24.35 12.37
C TYR A 533 -27.30 -25.05 12.00
N GLN A 534 -26.82 -24.81 10.77
CA GLN A 534 -25.67 -25.49 10.17
C GLN A 534 -24.92 -24.50 9.27
N GLY A 535 -23.66 -24.80 8.97
CA GLY A 535 -22.80 -23.97 8.14
C GLY A 535 -21.77 -23.17 8.93
N VAL A 536 -20.71 -22.76 8.23
CA VAL A 536 -19.58 -22.02 8.81
C VAL A 536 -20.01 -20.61 9.19
N THR A 537 -20.75 -19.92 8.33
CA THR A 537 -21.36 -18.62 8.62
C THR A 537 -22.79 -18.83 9.12
N ARG A 538 -23.06 -18.38 10.35
CA ARG A 538 -24.39 -18.45 10.93
C ARG A 538 -25.19 -17.22 10.54
N GLU A 539 -26.44 -17.45 10.18
CA GLU A 539 -27.32 -16.42 9.65
C GLU A 539 -28.61 -16.32 10.47
N TYR A 540 -29.19 -15.13 10.46
CA TYR A 540 -30.57 -14.88 10.86
C TYR A 540 -31.33 -14.30 9.67
N ALA A 541 -32.65 -14.41 9.66
CA ALA A 541 -33.48 -13.91 8.58
C ALA A 541 -34.32 -12.72 9.04
N ARG A 542 -34.39 -11.67 8.23
CA ARG A 542 -35.29 -10.54 8.45
C ARG A 542 -35.86 -10.09 7.10
N GLY A 543 -37.18 -10.12 6.97
CA GLY A 543 -37.86 -9.69 5.73
C GLY A 543 -37.55 -10.53 4.49
N GLY A 544 -37.21 -11.81 4.66
CA GLY A 544 -36.84 -12.70 3.54
C GLY A 544 -35.37 -12.59 3.09
N GLU A 545 -34.55 -11.77 3.75
CA GLU A 545 -33.10 -11.72 3.52
C GLU A 545 -32.32 -12.42 4.63
N CYS A 546 -31.28 -13.15 4.24
CA CYS A 546 -30.33 -13.80 5.14
C CYS A 546 -29.20 -12.82 5.51
N TYR A 547 -29.03 -12.55 6.79
CA TYR A 547 -27.97 -11.70 7.34
C TYR A 547 -27.05 -12.52 8.23
N GLN A 548 -25.75 -12.21 8.20
CA GLN A 548 -24.77 -12.89 9.03
C GLN A 548 -24.87 -12.43 10.49
N CYS A 549 -24.70 -13.36 11.43
CA CYS A 549 -24.55 -13.06 12.84
C CYS A 549 -23.26 -12.27 13.11
N HIS A 550 -23.24 -11.50 14.21
CA HIS A 550 -22.03 -10.81 14.64
C HIS A 550 -20.87 -11.79 14.85
N PRO A 551 -19.62 -11.45 14.48
CA PRO A 551 -18.46 -12.35 14.60
C PRO A 551 -18.21 -12.87 16.02
N GLU A 552 -18.58 -12.08 17.04
CA GLU A 552 -18.47 -12.43 18.45
C GLU A 552 -19.57 -13.38 18.97
N CYS A 553 -20.53 -13.78 18.12
CA CYS A 553 -21.53 -14.77 18.51
C CYS A 553 -20.95 -16.19 18.41
N GLU A 554 -21.05 -16.95 19.50
CA GLU A 554 -20.60 -18.34 19.52
C GLU A 554 -21.52 -19.23 18.68
N ARG A 555 -20.94 -20.07 17.81
CA ARG A 555 -21.70 -20.99 16.96
C ARG A 555 -22.36 -22.09 17.81
N ILE A 556 -23.68 -22.25 17.66
CA ILE A 556 -24.46 -23.26 18.38
C ILE A 556 -24.98 -24.31 17.41
N GLU A 557 -24.50 -25.54 17.53
CA GLU A 557 -24.98 -26.65 16.70
C GLU A 557 -26.42 -27.03 17.04
N GLY A 558 -27.28 -27.14 16.02
CA GLY A 558 -28.69 -27.51 16.18
C GLY A 558 -29.61 -26.43 16.76
N ASN A 559 -29.11 -25.22 17.04
CA ASN A 559 -29.91 -24.08 17.52
C ASN A 559 -29.52 -22.78 16.80
N VAL A 560 -30.33 -21.73 16.93
CA VAL A 560 -30.02 -20.40 16.39
C VAL A 560 -28.85 -19.77 17.15
N THR A 561 -27.98 -19.06 16.42
CA THR A 561 -26.76 -18.44 16.98
C THR A 561 -26.98 -16.97 17.36
N CYS A 562 -27.82 -16.26 16.62
CA CYS A 562 -28.18 -14.87 16.88
C CYS A 562 -29.62 -14.59 16.42
N ASN A 563 -30.18 -13.47 16.90
CA ASN A 563 -31.50 -12.97 16.48
C ASN A 563 -31.41 -11.56 15.84
N GLY A 564 -30.21 -11.14 15.48
CA GLY A 564 -29.92 -9.80 14.94
C GLY A 564 -28.45 -9.65 14.58
N SER A 565 -28.10 -8.53 13.95
CA SER A 565 -26.75 -8.24 13.47
C SER A 565 -25.79 -7.73 14.55
N GLY A 566 -26.31 -7.21 15.66
CA GLY A 566 -25.52 -6.61 16.74
C GLY A 566 -24.87 -7.64 17.67
N ALA A 567 -23.79 -7.22 18.34
CA ALA A 567 -23.09 -8.03 19.34
C ALA A 567 -23.91 -8.31 20.61
N ASP A 568 -25.01 -7.59 20.82
CA ASP A 568 -26.03 -7.79 21.85
C ASP A 568 -27.09 -8.84 21.46
N ALA A 569 -27.24 -9.13 20.17
CA ALA A 569 -28.22 -10.08 19.65
C ALA A 569 -27.70 -11.52 19.59
N CYS A 570 -26.49 -11.77 20.10
CA CYS A 570 -25.92 -13.11 20.22
C CYS A 570 -26.63 -13.91 21.33
N VAL A 571 -26.88 -15.19 21.08
CA VAL A 571 -27.41 -16.10 22.12
C VAL A 571 -26.33 -16.37 23.18
N ARG A 572 -25.07 -16.51 22.75
CA ARG A 572 -23.88 -16.68 23.62
C ARG A 572 -22.67 -16.02 22.99
N CYS A 573 -21.79 -15.44 23.82
CA CYS A 573 -20.57 -14.77 23.36
C CYS A 573 -19.44 -15.78 23.14
N ALA A 574 -18.70 -15.65 22.05
CA ALA A 574 -17.56 -16.50 21.73
C ALA A 574 -16.40 -16.34 22.72
N ARG A 575 -16.13 -15.10 23.18
CA ARG A 575 -15.06 -14.78 24.11
C ARG A 575 -15.57 -14.16 25.41
N TYR A 576 -15.77 -12.83 25.46
CA TYR A 576 -16.15 -12.11 26.66
C TYR A 576 -17.45 -11.33 26.46
N LYS A 577 -18.04 -10.89 27.57
CA LYS A 577 -19.25 -10.07 27.57
C LYS A 577 -19.02 -8.80 28.39
N ASP A 578 -19.21 -7.65 27.76
CA ASP A 578 -19.17 -6.34 28.43
C ASP A 578 -20.57 -5.72 28.46
N GLY A 579 -21.19 -5.73 29.64
CA GLY A 579 -22.60 -5.36 29.77
C GLY A 579 -23.48 -6.31 28.93
N PRO A 580 -24.32 -5.81 28.01
CA PRO A 580 -25.12 -6.65 27.12
C PRO A 580 -24.36 -7.13 25.86
N HIS A 581 -23.16 -6.62 25.58
CA HIS A 581 -22.47 -6.84 24.30
C HIS A 581 -21.39 -7.92 24.37
N CYS A 582 -21.31 -8.77 23.36
CA CYS A 582 -20.18 -9.70 23.18
C CYS A 582 -18.96 -8.97 22.60
N VAL A 583 -17.78 -9.15 23.22
CA VAL A 583 -16.53 -8.48 22.85
C VAL A 583 -15.35 -9.45 22.79
N ASP A 584 -14.40 -9.19 21.89
CA ASP A 584 -13.17 -10.00 21.75
C ASP A 584 -12.23 -9.84 22.96
N SER A 585 -12.22 -8.65 23.57
CA SER A 585 -11.45 -8.32 24.78
C SER A 585 -12.17 -7.27 25.63
N CYS A 586 -12.02 -7.33 26.95
CA CYS A 586 -12.54 -6.30 27.84
C CYS A 586 -11.85 -4.94 27.60
N PRO A 587 -12.57 -3.80 27.72
CA PRO A 587 -12.01 -2.46 27.56
C PRO A 587 -10.71 -2.22 28.32
N GLU A 588 -9.63 -1.87 27.61
CA GLU A 588 -8.31 -1.60 28.19
C GLU A 588 -7.79 -0.26 27.66
N GLY A 589 -7.89 0.80 28.47
CA GLY A 589 -7.38 2.13 28.12
C GLY A 589 -8.30 2.94 27.19
N ILE A 590 -9.59 2.58 27.10
CA ILE A 590 -10.57 3.30 26.25
C ILE A 590 -10.95 4.63 26.91
N LEU A 591 -10.95 5.74 26.17
CA LEU A 591 -11.30 7.06 26.71
C LEU A 591 -12.76 7.10 27.19
N GLY A 592 -12.99 7.47 28.45
CA GLY A 592 -14.30 7.82 28.99
C GLY A 592 -14.33 9.26 29.49
N GLU A 593 -15.49 9.69 30.02
CA GLU A 593 -15.73 11.08 30.48
C GLU A 593 -14.69 11.60 31.50
N GLN A 594 -14.20 10.72 32.38
CA GLN A 594 -13.25 11.08 33.45
C GLN A 594 -11.84 10.49 33.22
N GLY A 595 -11.51 10.14 31.98
CA GLY A 595 -10.22 9.54 31.61
C GLY A 595 -10.33 8.09 31.14
N PRO A 596 -9.20 7.38 31.00
CA PRO A 596 -9.16 6.03 30.43
C PRO A 596 -9.85 5.00 31.32
N ILE A 597 -10.61 4.11 30.70
CA ILE A 597 -11.38 3.05 31.33
C ILE A 597 -10.64 1.72 31.16
N TYR A 598 -10.53 1.00 32.26
CA TYR A 598 -9.94 -0.32 32.32
C TYR A 598 -10.94 -1.31 32.93
N LYS A 599 -11.11 -2.44 32.27
CA LYS A 599 -11.93 -3.57 32.71
C LYS A 599 -11.14 -4.87 32.60
N TYR A 600 -11.50 -5.86 33.40
CA TYR A 600 -10.92 -7.20 33.38
C TYR A 600 -12.02 -8.27 33.33
N PRO A 601 -11.76 -9.43 32.70
CA PRO A 601 -12.74 -10.52 32.67
C PRO A 601 -12.78 -11.27 34.01
N ASP A 602 -13.98 -11.59 34.48
CA ASP A 602 -14.20 -12.48 35.63
C ASP A 602 -14.23 -13.97 35.22
N ALA A 603 -14.47 -14.86 36.20
CA ALA A 603 -14.52 -16.31 35.96
C ALA A 603 -15.64 -16.74 34.99
N HIS A 604 -16.67 -15.91 34.80
CA HIS A 604 -17.78 -16.14 33.87
C HIS A 604 -17.55 -15.45 32.52
N ARG A 605 -16.36 -14.90 32.28
CA ARG A 605 -15.99 -14.13 31.07
C ARG A 605 -16.76 -12.82 30.94
N GLU A 606 -17.27 -12.26 32.03
CA GLU A 606 -17.89 -10.94 32.05
C GLU A 606 -16.87 -9.86 32.43
N CYS A 607 -16.91 -8.71 31.75
CA CYS A 607 -15.99 -7.61 31.97
C CYS A 607 -16.40 -6.77 33.19
N ARG A 608 -15.51 -6.68 34.18
CA ARG A 608 -15.68 -5.91 35.42
C ARG A 608 -14.75 -4.69 35.46
N PRO A 609 -15.18 -3.56 36.04
CA PRO A 609 -14.32 -2.37 36.16
C PRO A 609 -13.11 -2.63 37.05
N CYS A 610 -11.95 -2.12 36.63
CA CYS A 610 -10.78 -2.02 37.49
C CYS A 610 -11.00 -0.99 38.61
N HIS A 611 -10.23 -1.13 39.68
CA HIS A 611 -10.19 -0.13 40.76
C HIS A 611 -9.68 1.23 40.22
N GLU A 612 -10.20 2.34 40.73
CA GLU A 612 -9.92 3.71 40.23
C GLU A 612 -8.42 4.07 40.27
N ASN A 613 -7.70 3.55 41.27
CA ASN A 613 -6.24 3.74 41.41
C ASN A 613 -5.40 2.96 40.37
N CYS A 614 -6.00 2.11 39.55
CA CYS A 614 -5.29 1.35 38.52
C CYS A 614 -5.15 2.17 37.24
N THR A 615 -4.21 3.11 37.23
CA THR A 615 -4.00 4.07 36.11
C THR A 615 -3.02 3.63 35.02
N GLY A 616 -2.60 2.35 35.00
CA GLY A 616 -1.94 1.73 33.85
C GLY A 616 -0.59 1.07 34.13
N LEU A 617 -0.33 -0.04 33.40
CA LEU A 617 0.94 -0.79 33.25
C LEU A 617 1.45 -1.60 34.46
N LYS A 618 0.75 -2.70 34.79
CA LYS A 618 1.28 -4.05 35.18
C LYS A 618 0.12 -5.00 35.53
N ARG A 619 -0.15 -6.04 34.70
CA ARG A 619 -0.97 -7.22 35.09
C ARG A 619 -0.16 -8.08 36.08
N PRO A 620 -0.71 -8.80 37.09
CA PRO A 620 -2.02 -9.47 37.23
C PRO A 620 -2.77 -9.14 38.56
N SER A 621 -2.50 -8.01 39.20
CA SER A 621 -2.97 -7.75 40.57
C SER A 621 -4.43 -7.28 40.71
N CYS A 622 -5.15 -7.03 39.61
CA CYS A 622 -6.57 -6.64 39.68
C CYS A 622 -7.49 -7.82 40.04
N ALA A 623 -7.08 -9.06 39.78
CA ALA A 623 -7.85 -10.26 40.16
C ALA A 623 -7.74 -10.59 41.66
N SER A 624 -6.76 -10.00 42.38
CA SER A 624 -6.45 -10.31 43.78
C SER A 624 -7.01 -9.32 44.80
N LEU A 625 -7.77 -8.31 44.38
CA LEU A 625 -8.40 -7.34 45.29
C LEU A 625 -9.92 -7.51 45.26
N GLY A 626 -10.39 -8.71 45.62
CA GLY A 626 -11.74 -8.88 46.15
C GLY A 626 -11.84 -8.25 47.55
N PRO A 627 -13.05 -7.93 48.05
CA PRO A 627 -13.21 -7.26 49.32
C PRO A 627 -12.95 -8.25 50.47
N HIS A 628 -11.73 -8.29 50.99
CA HIS A 628 -11.46 -8.93 52.27
C HIS A 628 -11.32 -7.90 53.38
N PRO A 629 -12.12 -8.02 54.46
CA PRO A 629 -11.99 -7.17 55.63
C PRO A 629 -10.79 -7.64 56.47
N GLN A 630 -9.99 -6.66 56.88
CA GLN A 630 -9.06 -6.70 58.02
C GLN A 630 -7.86 -7.67 57.97
N GLY A 631 -6.66 -7.07 58.09
CA GLY A 631 -5.64 -7.59 58.99
C GLY A 631 -4.40 -8.27 58.37
N LEU A 632 -3.27 -7.56 58.50
CA LEU A 632 -1.93 -8.09 58.82
C LEU A 632 -1.09 -8.78 57.71
N SER A 633 -0.12 -8.00 57.23
CA SER A 633 1.33 -8.29 57.07
C SER A 633 1.83 -9.70 56.77
N CYS A 634 2.67 -9.84 55.74
CA CYS A 634 3.74 -10.86 55.67
C CYS A 634 5.01 -10.31 54.95
N PRO A 635 6.22 -10.51 55.52
CA PRO A 635 7.52 -10.35 54.84
C PRO A 635 7.99 -11.68 54.19
N PRO A 636 9.13 -11.72 53.48
CA PRO A 636 9.38 -12.64 52.36
C PRO A 636 10.16 -13.90 52.75
N GLN A 637 9.86 -15.06 52.15
CA GLN A 637 10.77 -16.21 52.11
C GLN A 637 10.70 -17.02 50.79
N THR A 638 11.88 -17.47 50.41
CA THR A 638 12.33 -18.31 49.27
C THR A 638 11.65 -19.67 49.14
N PRO A 639 11.63 -20.30 47.94
CA PRO A 639 11.13 -21.66 47.76
C PRO A 639 12.23 -22.75 47.99
N PRO A 640 11.89 -23.92 48.57
CA PRO A 640 12.72 -25.11 48.54
C PRO A 640 12.37 -26.01 47.35
N GLY A 641 13.32 -26.84 46.93
CA GLY A 641 13.17 -27.79 45.84
C GLY A 641 12.89 -29.25 46.25
N ILE A 642 13.07 -30.11 45.24
CA ILE A 642 13.19 -31.59 45.22
C ILE A 642 11.90 -32.37 44.92
N GLY A 643 11.99 -33.26 43.92
CA GLY A 643 11.16 -34.46 43.83
C GLY A 643 11.01 -35.01 42.41
N GLY A 644 11.92 -35.91 41.99
CA GLY A 644 11.80 -36.66 40.74
C GLY A 644 10.81 -37.84 40.83
N GLY A 645 10.34 -38.29 39.67
CA GLY A 645 9.55 -39.51 39.50
C GLY A 645 9.41 -39.85 38.01
N SER A 646 10.08 -40.91 37.61
CA SER A 646 10.10 -41.52 36.27
C SER A 646 9.04 -42.62 36.14
N GLU A 647 8.36 -42.72 35.00
CA GLU A 647 7.88 -44.01 34.47
C GLU A 647 7.63 -43.92 32.95
N ALA A 648 7.78 -45.07 32.29
CA ALA A 648 8.28 -45.23 30.92
C ALA A 648 7.20 -45.58 29.88
N ALA A 649 7.47 -45.25 28.61
CA ALA A 649 7.05 -46.06 27.45
C ALA A 649 7.97 -45.79 26.24
N SER A 650 8.37 -46.87 25.57
CA SER A 650 9.17 -46.97 24.32
C SER A 650 8.46 -47.99 23.40
N PRO A 651 8.85 -48.23 22.12
CA PRO A 651 9.55 -47.39 21.14
C PRO A 651 8.95 -47.47 19.69
N GLY A 652 9.43 -46.60 18.78
CA GLY A 652 9.41 -46.78 17.31
C GLY A 652 8.76 -45.60 16.57
N ARG A 653 9.35 -44.93 15.57
CA ARG A 653 10.49 -45.20 14.67
C ARG A 653 11.32 -43.93 14.53
N ARG A 654 12.65 -44.06 14.51
CA ARG A 654 13.59 -42.97 14.22
C ARG A 654 13.60 -42.68 12.72
N HIS A 655 13.25 -41.46 12.33
CA HIS A 655 13.81 -40.83 11.13
C HIS A 655 15.13 -40.17 11.51
N PRO A 656 16.15 -40.14 10.62
CA PRO A 656 17.45 -39.58 10.94
C PRO A 656 17.31 -38.06 11.11
N ILE A 657 17.38 -37.58 12.35
CA ILE A 657 17.60 -36.16 12.64
C ILE A 657 19.12 -35.96 12.63
N SER A 658 19.61 -35.32 11.59
CA SER A 658 20.94 -34.69 11.58
C SER A 658 21.00 -33.64 10.46
N MET A 659 20.86 -32.36 10.84
CA MET A 659 21.86 -31.34 10.51
C MET A 659 21.56 -30.06 11.30
N PHE A 660 22.58 -29.54 11.98
CA PHE A 660 22.57 -28.26 12.68
C PHE A 660 22.92 -27.15 11.69
N ILE A 661 22.17 -26.04 11.69
CA ILE A 661 22.74 -24.78 11.20
C ILE A 661 23.60 -24.23 12.35
N SER A 662 24.90 -24.53 12.31
CA SER A 662 25.88 -23.79 13.10
C SER A 662 26.11 -22.45 12.42
N LEU A 663 25.98 -21.35 13.15
CA LEU A 663 26.37 -20.04 12.66
C LEU A 663 27.91 -19.97 12.59
N GLY A 664 28.46 -20.54 11.51
CA GLY A 664 29.87 -20.51 11.13
C GLY A 664 30.60 -21.84 11.31
N SER A 665 30.91 -22.49 10.19
CA SER A 665 32.15 -23.25 9.88
C SER A 665 32.02 -23.90 8.49
N ASN A 666 32.91 -23.58 7.55
CA ASN A 666 33.26 -24.49 6.44
C ASN A 666 34.76 -24.82 6.59
N PRO A 667 35.21 -26.07 6.37
CA PRO A 667 36.53 -26.52 6.75
C PRO A 667 37.52 -26.43 5.58
N SER A 668 38.51 -25.55 5.66
CA SER A 668 39.78 -25.73 4.93
C SER A 668 40.85 -24.74 5.42
N GLY A 669 41.86 -25.33 6.06
CA GLY A 669 43.12 -24.82 6.63
C GLY A 669 43.64 -23.42 6.27
N GLY A 670 44.13 -22.74 7.31
CA GLY A 670 45.03 -21.58 7.24
C GLY A 670 45.09 -20.85 8.58
N GLU A 671 46.18 -21.00 9.32
CA GLU A 671 46.44 -20.37 10.62
C GLU A 671 46.64 -18.83 10.54
N PHE A 672 46.74 -18.20 11.73
CA PHE A 672 47.04 -16.78 12.05
C PHE A 672 45.81 -15.83 12.02
N HIS A 673 45.57 -14.93 12.99
CA HIS A 673 46.26 -14.48 14.20
C HIS A 673 45.22 -13.80 15.13
N ARG A 674 45.50 -13.72 16.44
CA ARG A 674 44.66 -13.07 17.45
C ARG A 674 44.56 -11.55 17.21
N GLY A 675 43.33 -11.05 17.17
CA GLY A 675 42.96 -9.66 17.50
C GLY A 675 41.68 -9.73 18.35
N ALA A 676 41.80 -9.40 19.63
CA ALA A 676 40.74 -9.54 20.62
C ALA A 676 39.86 -8.27 20.72
N GLY A 677 38.57 -8.49 20.98
CA GLY A 677 37.61 -7.54 21.55
C GLY A 677 36.20 -7.78 21.00
N CYS A 678 35.18 -8.27 21.72
CA CYS A 678 35.02 -8.67 23.11
C CYS A 678 33.95 -9.79 23.15
N TRP A 679 34.33 -11.00 23.53
CA TRP A 679 33.46 -11.96 24.25
C TRP A 679 34.34 -12.64 25.30
N GLY A 680 34.80 -11.85 26.27
CA GLY A 680 35.48 -12.31 27.48
C GLY A 680 34.50 -12.29 28.64
N ARG A 681 34.44 -13.40 29.39
CA ARG A 681 33.63 -13.59 30.59
C ARG A 681 33.92 -12.50 31.63
N SER A 682 32.91 -11.75 32.06
CA SER A 682 32.64 -11.42 33.47
C SER A 682 31.39 -10.55 33.61
N GLN A 683 30.46 -11.03 34.44
CA GLN A 683 29.34 -10.33 35.09
C GLN A 683 28.20 -9.79 34.20
N GLY A 684 27.00 -10.33 34.43
CA GLY A 684 25.73 -9.76 33.98
C GLY A 684 25.17 -10.37 32.69
N CYS A 685 24.60 -11.57 32.78
CA CYS A 685 23.69 -12.06 31.74
C CYS A 685 22.44 -11.15 31.74
N ASN A 686 22.39 -10.17 30.84
CA ASN A 686 21.22 -9.32 30.67
C ASN A 686 20.04 -10.20 30.25
N ARG A 687 19.07 -10.40 31.16
CA ARG A 687 17.82 -11.15 30.93
C ARG A 687 16.88 -10.46 29.90
N ALA A 688 17.31 -9.37 29.27
CA ALA A 688 16.52 -8.55 28.35
C ALA A 688 16.58 -8.96 26.86
N CYS A 689 17.54 -9.80 26.43
CA CYS A 689 17.65 -10.22 25.01
C CYS A 689 16.88 -11.49 24.63
N VAL A 690 16.46 -12.30 25.61
CA VAL A 690 15.73 -13.56 25.36
C VAL A 690 14.27 -13.34 24.88
N PRO A 691 13.52 -12.31 25.31
CA PRO A 691 12.13 -12.13 24.91
C PRO A 691 11.92 -11.74 23.42
N LEU A 692 12.76 -10.87 22.86
CA LEU A 692 12.57 -10.33 21.51
C LEU A 692 12.84 -11.39 20.41
N ALA A 693 13.91 -12.17 20.58
CA ALA A 693 14.21 -13.29 19.68
C ALA A 693 13.12 -14.37 19.72
N LEU A 694 12.55 -14.65 20.91
CA LEU A 694 11.47 -15.62 21.05
C LEU A 694 10.18 -15.17 20.34
N GLN A 695 9.82 -13.89 20.40
CA GLN A 695 8.62 -13.36 19.73
C GLN A 695 8.73 -13.42 18.19
N HIS A 696 9.86 -13.01 17.61
CA HIS A 696 10.11 -13.17 16.17
C HIS A 696 10.10 -14.64 15.74
N MET A 697 10.65 -15.53 16.57
CA MET A 697 10.72 -16.94 16.24
C MET A 697 9.39 -17.67 16.38
N LEU A 698 8.51 -17.24 17.28
CA LEU A 698 7.12 -17.69 17.35
C LEU A 698 6.35 -17.27 16.10
N ALA A 699 6.60 -16.07 15.56
CA ALA A 699 6.01 -15.64 14.30
C ALA A 699 6.48 -16.52 13.13
N ILE A 700 7.78 -16.78 13.02
CA ILE A 700 8.36 -17.69 12.01
C ILE A 700 7.80 -19.12 12.16
N GLY A 701 7.69 -19.62 13.39
CA GLY A 701 7.17 -20.96 13.70
C GLY A 701 5.66 -21.13 13.45
N SER A 702 4.92 -20.02 13.33
CA SER A 702 3.49 -20.03 13.03
C SER A 702 3.15 -20.11 11.54
N LEU A 703 4.15 -19.95 10.67
CA LEU A 703 3.98 -20.01 9.22
C LEU A 703 3.80 -21.45 8.73
N ASP A 704 2.77 -21.68 7.92
CA ASP A 704 2.46 -22.98 7.33
C ASP A 704 1.96 -22.80 5.89
N HIS A 705 2.82 -23.13 4.92
CA HIS A 705 2.51 -23.03 3.51
C HIS A 705 3.31 -24.04 2.67
N ALA A 706 2.71 -24.53 1.59
CA ALA A 706 3.28 -25.59 0.75
C ALA A 706 4.66 -25.24 0.15
N TYR A 707 4.96 -23.96 -0.03
CA TYR A 707 6.20 -23.44 -0.61
C TYR A 707 7.11 -22.73 0.41
N ILE A 708 6.88 -22.91 1.71
CA ILE A 708 7.72 -22.37 2.80
C ILE A 708 8.28 -23.52 3.63
N VAL A 709 9.56 -23.44 4.00
CA VAL A 709 10.19 -24.43 4.89
C VAL A 709 9.73 -24.19 6.33
N ARG A 710 9.19 -25.25 6.94
CA ARG A 710 8.70 -25.18 8.32
C ARG A 710 9.84 -25.16 9.33
N LEU A 711 9.78 -24.19 10.26
CA LEU A 711 10.58 -24.18 11.47
C LEU A 711 9.95 -25.15 12.50
N LEU A 712 10.70 -26.19 12.88
CA LEU A 712 10.25 -27.22 13.82
C LEU A 712 10.60 -26.87 15.28
N GLY A 713 11.65 -26.09 15.50
CA GLY A 713 12.07 -25.71 16.84
C GLY A 713 13.36 -24.90 16.88
N ILE A 714 13.77 -24.56 18.10
CA ILE A 714 14.92 -23.74 18.39
C ILE A 714 15.69 -24.42 19.52
N CYS A 715 17.00 -24.54 19.36
CA CYS A 715 17.88 -25.05 20.41
C CYS A 715 18.70 -23.87 20.97
N PRO A 716 18.37 -23.37 22.17
CA PRO A 716 19.17 -22.34 22.83
C PRO A 716 20.44 -22.98 23.42
N GLY A 717 21.54 -22.95 22.67
CA GLY A 717 22.87 -23.39 23.09
C GLY A 717 23.86 -22.23 23.26
N THR A 718 25.17 -22.53 23.24
CA THR A 718 26.24 -21.51 23.18
C THR A 718 26.17 -20.62 21.93
N GLN A 719 25.48 -21.10 20.89
CA GLN A 719 24.98 -20.35 19.75
C GLN A 719 23.50 -20.72 19.55
N LEU A 720 22.69 -19.77 19.07
CA LEU A 720 21.30 -20.03 18.71
C LEU A 720 21.26 -20.96 17.49
N GLN A 721 20.58 -22.09 17.61
CA GLN A 721 20.43 -23.05 16.52
C GLN A 721 18.95 -23.20 16.14
N LEU A 722 18.69 -23.22 14.84
CA LEU A 722 17.37 -23.42 14.26
C LEU A 722 17.20 -24.87 13.81
N VAL A 723 16.03 -25.45 14.09
CA VAL A 723 15.66 -26.80 13.65
C VAL A 723 14.56 -26.66 12.62
N THR A 724 14.85 -26.94 11.36
CA THR A 724 13.88 -26.94 10.25
C THR A 724 13.64 -28.35 9.74
N GLN A 725 12.61 -28.52 8.90
CA GLN A 725 12.43 -29.78 8.18
C GLN A 725 13.55 -30.03 7.17
N LEU A 726 14.04 -31.28 7.10
CA LEU A 726 15.07 -31.67 6.15
C LEU A 726 14.47 -31.94 4.76
N LEU A 727 14.97 -31.25 3.74
CA LEU A 727 14.60 -31.46 2.34
C LEU A 727 15.70 -32.27 1.64
N PRO A 728 15.40 -33.48 1.13
CA PRO A 728 16.43 -34.48 0.78
C PRO A 728 17.26 -34.13 -0.46
N LEU A 729 16.78 -33.23 -1.32
CA LEU A 729 17.45 -32.86 -2.56
C LEU A 729 18.34 -31.61 -2.42
N GLY A 730 18.40 -31.01 -1.23
CA GLY A 730 19.26 -29.86 -0.94
C GLY A 730 18.80 -28.57 -1.63
N SER A 731 19.76 -27.69 -1.90
CA SER A 731 19.51 -26.36 -2.48
C SER A 731 19.23 -26.42 -3.99
N LEU A 732 18.39 -25.51 -4.46
CA LEU A 732 18.07 -25.36 -5.89
C LEU A 732 19.31 -25.01 -6.69
N LEU A 733 20.21 -24.18 -6.13
CA LEU A 733 21.49 -23.85 -6.75
C LEU A 733 22.35 -25.09 -7.06
N ASP A 734 22.48 -26.01 -6.10
CA ASP A 734 23.25 -27.24 -6.31
C ASP A 734 22.54 -28.17 -7.30
N TYR A 735 21.21 -28.22 -7.24
CA TYR A 735 20.41 -29.07 -8.12
C TYR A 735 20.50 -28.63 -9.59
N VAL A 736 20.38 -27.33 -9.89
CA VAL A 736 20.46 -26.81 -11.27
C VAL A 736 21.84 -26.97 -11.88
N ARG A 737 22.90 -26.93 -11.06
CA ARG A 737 24.28 -27.16 -11.50
C ARG A 737 24.54 -28.63 -11.81
N LYS A 738 24.03 -29.55 -10.99
CA LYS A 738 24.24 -31.00 -11.15
C LYS A 738 23.38 -31.64 -12.24
N ASN A 739 22.17 -31.12 -12.46
CA ASN A 739 21.18 -31.75 -13.34
C ASN A 739 20.83 -30.87 -14.55
N ARG A 740 21.78 -30.05 -15.03
CA ARG A 740 21.57 -29.08 -16.11
C ARG A 740 20.85 -29.67 -17.32
N ASP A 741 21.24 -30.87 -17.73
CA ASP A 741 20.72 -31.52 -18.94
C ASP A 741 19.32 -32.15 -18.74
N ALA A 742 18.90 -32.39 -17.50
CA ALA A 742 17.61 -32.99 -17.14
C ALA A 742 16.52 -31.95 -16.80
N ILE A 743 16.82 -30.65 -16.93
CA ILE A 743 15.91 -29.56 -16.53
C ILE A 743 15.26 -28.95 -17.77
N GLY A 744 13.96 -29.22 -17.94
CA GLY A 744 13.16 -28.67 -19.04
C GLY A 744 12.54 -27.29 -18.75
N PRO A 745 12.04 -26.60 -19.79
CA PRO A 745 11.35 -25.31 -19.68
C PRO A 745 10.20 -25.26 -18.67
N GLN A 746 9.36 -26.30 -18.67
CA GLN A 746 8.19 -26.41 -17.78
C GLN A 746 8.62 -26.41 -16.31
N LEU A 747 9.70 -27.12 -15.98
CA LEU A 747 10.18 -27.29 -14.62
C LEU A 747 10.72 -25.97 -14.06
N LEU A 748 11.51 -25.23 -14.85
CA LEU A 748 12.02 -23.91 -14.48
C LEU A 748 10.89 -22.91 -14.20
N LEU A 749 9.90 -22.82 -15.10
CA LEU A 749 8.77 -21.90 -14.92
C LEU A 749 7.90 -22.30 -13.72
N ASN A 750 7.72 -23.60 -13.48
CA ASN A 750 7.02 -24.08 -12.29
C ASN A 750 7.75 -23.67 -11.01
N TRP A 751 9.07 -23.77 -10.95
CA TRP A 751 9.83 -23.26 -9.80
C TRP A 751 9.69 -21.75 -9.62
N CYS A 752 9.68 -20.96 -10.71
CA CYS A 752 9.42 -19.51 -10.63
C CYS A 752 8.05 -19.23 -9.96
N VAL A 753 7.00 -19.94 -10.38
CA VAL A 753 5.66 -19.82 -9.79
C VAL A 753 5.66 -20.18 -8.31
N GLN A 754 6.32 -21.28 -7.93
CA GLN A 754 6.33 -21.77 -6.55
C GLN A 754 7.07 -20.82 -5.61
N VAL A 755 8.23 -20.29 -6.04
CA VAL A 755 8.99 -19.29 -5.27
C VAL A 755 8.17 -18.00 -5.14
N ALA A 756 7.56 -17.51 -6.22
CA ALA A 756 6.71 -16.31 -6.16
C ALA A 756 5.51 -16.48 -5.22
N LYS A 757 4.85 -17.65 -5.24
CA LYS A 757 3.74 -17.97 -4.31
C LYS A 757 4.21 -18.08 -2.86
N GLY A 758 5.40 -18.63 -2.62
CA GLY A 758 6.02 -18.64 -1.29
C GLY A 758 6.28 -17.22 -0.77
N MET A 759 6.88 -16.37 -1.60
CA MET A 759 7.16 -14.98 -1.24
C MET A 759 5.90 -14.13 -1.07
N TYR A 760 4.87 -14.35 -1.90
CA TYR A 760 3.56 -13.72 -1.73
C TYR A 760 2.93 -14.10 -0.38
N TYR A 761 3.05 -15.36 0.05
CA TYR A 761 2.58 -15.79 1.36
C TYR A 761 3.34 -15.08 2.50
N LEU A 762 4.66 -14.89 2.37
CA LEU A 762 5.43 -14.11 3.36
C LEU A 762 5.01 -12.64 3.39
N GLU A 763 4.70 -12.05 2.22
CA GLU A 763 4.18 -10.68 2.10
C GLU A 763 2.83 -10.50 2.82
N GLU A 764 1.88 -11.43 2.65
CA GLU A 764 0.59 -11.40 3.36
C GLU A 764 0.75 -11.49 4.89
N HIS A 765 1.82 -12.15 5.36
CA HIS A 765 2.14 -12.29 6.78
C HIS A 765 3.13 -11.22 7.29
N ARG A 766 3.41 -10.18 6.48
CA ARG A 766 4.31 -9.05 6.80
C ARG A 766 5.75 -9.49 7.13
N MET A 767 6.22 -10.56 6.51
CA MET A 767 7.55 -11.13 6.69
C MET A 767 8.44 -10.79 5.49
N VAL A 768 9.55 -10.10 5.72
CA VAL A 768 10.56 -9.79 4.69
C VAL A 768 11.65 -10.87 4.73
N HIS A 769 12.04 -11.43 3.58
CA HIS A 769 13.02 -12.51 3.51
C HIS A 769 14.46 -12.02 3.68
N ARG A 770 14.86 -10.94 2.99
CA ARG A 770 16.18 -10.27 3.06
C ARG A 770 17.40 -11.06 2.58
N ASN A 771 17.22 -12.30 2.17
CA ASN A 771 18.31 -13.17 1.70
C ASN A 771 17.79 -14.16 0.65
N LEU A 772 16.87 -13.73 -0.22
CA LEU A 772 16.33 -14.59 -1.26
C LEU A 772 17.39 -14.82 -2.35
N ALA A 773 17.74 -16.09 -2.56
CA ALA A 773 18.72 -16.55 -3.54
C ALA A 773 18.48 -18.03 -3.85
N ALA A 774 19.03 -18.54 -4.96
CA ALA A 774 18.84 -19.94 -5.35
C ALA A 774 19.39 -20.95 -4.31
N ARG A 775 20.38 -20.55 -3.49
CA ARG A 775 20.91 -21.35 -2.37
C ARG A 775 19.92 -21.54 -1.21
N ASN A 776 18.95 -20.61 -1.06
CA ASN A 776 17.96 -20.59 0.02
C ASN A 776 16.59 -21.10 -0.46
N ILE A 777 16.52 -21.66 -1.66
CA ILE A 777 15.37 -22.42 -2.14
C ILE A 777 15.74 -23.90 -2.04
N LEU A 778 14.94 -24.68 -1.32
CA LEU A 778 15.20 -26.09 -1.07
C LEU A 778 14.21 -26.98 -1.83
N LEU A 779 14.64 -28.16 -2.25
CA LEU A 779 13.82 -29.10 -3.01
C LEU A 779 13.28 -30.24 -2.14
N LYS A 780 11.95 -30.34 -2.03
CA LYS A 780 11.28 -31.49 -1.42
C LYS A 780 11.20 -32.66 -2.41
N SER A 781 11.01 -32.34 -3.68
CA SER A 781 11.04 -33.25 -4.84
C SER A 781 11.48 -32.43 -6.07
N PRO A 782 11.81 -33.03 -7.23
CA PRO A 782 12.13 -32.26 -8.43
C PRO A 782 11.03 -31.25 -8.79
N ASN A 783 9.77 -31.60 -8.58
CA ASN A 783 8.62 -30.75 -8.92
C ASN A 783 8.15 -29.82 -7.78
N GLN A 784 8.79 -29.85 -6.61
CA GLN A 784 8.34 -29.07 -5.45
C GLN A 784 9.51 -28.40 -4.70
N VAL A 785 9.52 -27.07 -4.74
CA VAL A 785 10.49 -26.21 -4.04
C VAL A 785 9.86 -25.50 -2.86
N GLN A 786 10.69 -25.13 -1.88
CA GLN A 786 10.28 -24.37 -0.72
C GLN A 786 11.32 -23.30 -0.36
N VAL A 787 10.86 -22.12 0.00
CA VAL A 787 11.70 -21.00 0.42
C VAL A 787 12.15 -21.21 1.87
N ALA A 788 13.45 -21.09 2.12
CA ALA A 788 14.10 -21.29 3.42
C ALA A 788 14.84 -20.02 3.85
N ASP A 789 15.33 -20.02 5.09
CA ASP A 789 16.19 -18.95 5.65
C ASP A 789 15.61 -17.51 5.62
N PHE A 790 14.28 -17.40 5.59
CA PHE A 790 13.55 -16.14 5.72
C PHE A 790 13.53 -15.67 7.18
N GLY A 791 13.63 -14.34 7.40
CA GLY A 791 13.57 -13.75 8.74
C GLY A 791 14.77 -14.01 9.66
N ILE A 792 15.76 -14.81 9.24
CA ILE A 792 16.98 -15.10 10.02
C ILE A 792 17.91 -13.87 10.09
N ALA A 793 17.89 -13.00 9.07
CA ALA A 793 18.70 -11.79 9.05
C ALA A 793 18.38 -10.82 10.20
N ASP A 794 17.12 -10.75 10.64
CA ASP A 794 16.69 -9.95 11.81
C ASP A 794 17.27 -10.45 13.13
N LEU A 795 17.62 -11.74 13.23
CA LEU A 795 18.21 -12.34 14.42
C LEU A 795 19.75 -12.20 14.46
N LEU A 796 20.38 -12.03 13.29
CA LEU A 796 21.84 -11.94 13.16
C LEU A 796 22.36 -10.50 13.18
N TYR A 797 21.51 -9.53 12.82
CA TYR A 797 21.88 -8.12 12.73
C TYR A 797 20.79 -7.23 13.34
N PRO A 798 20.60 -7.25 14.68
CA PRO A 798 19.74 -6.28 15.35
C PRO A 798 20.45 -4.92 15.35
N ASP A 799 20.06 -4.04 14.43
CA ASP A 799 20.23 -2.57 14.44
C ASP A 799 21.59 -1.96 14.88
N ASP A 800 22.70 -2.70 14.80
CA ASP A 800 24.04 -2.12 14.92
C ASP A 800 24.49 -1.58 13.55
N LYS A 801 24.19 -0.31 13.27
CA LYS A 801 24.72 0.49 12.13
C LYS A 801 26.23 0.75 12.25
N LYS A 802 27.03 -0.25 12.64
CA LYS A 802 28.47 -0.08 12.79
C LYS A 802 29.26 -1.38 12.67
N TYR A 803 29.05 -2.14 11.59
CA TYR A 803 30.10 -3.04 11.12
C TYR A 803 30.28 -2.95 9.61
N PHE A 804 31.51 -2.53 9.28
CA PHE A 804 32.25 -2.72 8.05
C PHE A 804 31.70 -3.80 7.12
N TYR A 805 31.83 -3.55 5.81
CA TYR A 805 31.89 -4.54 4.75
C TYR A 805 32.81 -5.70 5.13
N ASN A 806 32.31 -6.67 5.90
CA ASN A 806 32.94 -7.95 6.04
C ASN A 806 32.57 -8.70 4.75
N GLU A 807 33.51 -8.69 3.81
CA GLU A 807 33.43 -9.20 2.43
C GLU A 807 32.96 -10.67 2.30
N ILE A 808 32.65 -11.37 3.40
CA ILE A 808 32.48 -12.83 3.44
C ILE A 808 31.04 -13.27 3.79
N LYS A 809 30.15 -12.40 4.31
CA LYS A 809 28.82 -12.86 4.82
C LYS A 809 27.57 -12.13 4.32
N THR A 810 27.67 -10.97 3.69
CA THR A 810 26.50 -10.19 3.23
C THR A 810 26.18 -10.50 1.77
N PRO A 811 24.92 -10.81 1.38
CA PRO A 811 24.55 -11.23 0.03
C PRO A 811 24.43 -10.06 -0.97
N ILE A 812 25.43 -9.18 -1.04
CA ILE A 812 25.40 -7.90 -1.77
C ILE A 812 24.92 -8.05 -3.23
N LYS A 813 25.35 -9.10 -3.92
CA LYS A 813 25.01 -9.36 -5.32
C LYS A 813 23.51 -9.62 -5.60
N TRP A 814 22.72 -9.91 -4.56
CA TRP A 814 21.28 -10.13 -4.64
C TRP A 814 20.46 -8.95 -4.12
N MET A 815 21.10 -7.99 -3.46
CA MET A 815 20.41 -6.91 -2.76
C MET A 815 20.04 -5.76 -3.70
N ALA A 816 18.91 -5.11 -3.39
CA ALA A 816 18.53 -3.86 -4.04
C ALA A 816 19.42 -2.71 -3.56
N LEU A 817 19.55 -1.65 -4.37
CA LEU A 817 20.36 -0.48 -4.05
C LEU A 817 19.95 0.14 -2.71
N GLU A 818 18.65 0.25 -2.42
CA GLU A 818 18.16 0.77 -1.15
C GLU A 818 18.56 -0.09 0.06
N SER A 819 18.69 -1.40 -0.14
CA SER A 819 19.17 -2.33 0.89
C SER A 819 20.68 -2.25 1.08
N ILE A 820 21.43 -2.06 -0.01
CA ILE A 820 22.89 -1.92 0.01
C ILE A 820 23.32 -0.60 0.67
N HIS A 821 22.72 0.53 0.28
CA HIS A 821 23.13 1.86 0.76
C HIS A 821 22.53 2.22 2.11
N PHE A 822 21.27 1.86 2.34
CA PHE A 822 20.51 2.37 3.48
C PHE A 822 20.09 1.28 4.47
N GLY A 823 20.39 0.00 4.19
CA GLY A 823 19.89 -1.11 5.00
C GLY A 823 18.36 -1.19 5.02
N LYS A 824 17.69 -0.60 4.03
CA LYS A 824 16.23 -0.62 3.92
C LYS A 824 15.80 -1.96 3.31
N TYR A 825 15.09 -2.76 4.09
CA TYR A 825 14.56 -4.06 3.65
C TYR A 825 13.03 -4.02 3.61
N THR A 826 12.48 -4.25 2.43
CA THR A 826 11.03 -4.24 2.14
C THR A 826 10.65 -5.43 1.26
N HIS A 827 9.36 -5.70 1.10
CA HIS A 827 8.89 -6.67 0.10
C HIS A 827 9.37 -6.31 -1.33
N GLN A 828 9.49 -5.02 -1.66
CA GLN A 828 10.03 -4.57 -2.95
C GLN A 828 11.54 -4.81 -3.09
N SER A 829 12.31 -4.82 -1.99
CA SER A 829 13.71 -5.25 -2.02
C SER A 829 13.85 -6.77 -2.19
N ASP A 830 12.89 -7.55 -1.70
CA ASP A 830 12.83 -8.99 -1.98
C ASP A 830 12.42 -9.26 -3.44
N VAL A 831 11.60 -8.40 -4.07
CA VAL A 831 11.29 -8.48 -5.51
C VAL A 831 12.56 -8.32 -6.35
N TRP A 832 13.46 -7.41 -5.97
CA TRP A 832 14.78 -7.29 -6.62
C TRP A 832 15.59 -8.59 -6.49
N SER A 833 15.66 -9.13 -5.27
CA SER A 833 16.36 -10.38 -4.95
C SER A 833 15.77 -11.58 -5.73
N TYR A 834 14.45 -11.59 -5.91
CA TYR A 834 13.73 -12.57 -6.73
C TYR A 834 14.15 -12.46 -8.20
N GLY A 835 14.28 -11.26 -8.76
CA GLY A 835 14.80 -11.06 -10.11
C GLY A 835 16.19 -11.66 -10.31
N VAL A 836 17.11 -11.46 -9.35
CA VAL A 836 18.46 -12.07 -9.38
C VAL A 836 18.38 -13.59 -9.24
N THR A 837 17.50 -14.10 -8.38
CA THR A 837 17.28 -15.54 -8.17
C THR A 837 16.74 -16.22 -9.44
N LEU A 838 15.83 -15.58 -10.15
CA LEU A 838 15.36 -16.04 -11.45
C LEU A 838 16.51 -16.10 -12.45
N TRP A 839 17.38 -15.10 -12.47
CA TRP A 839 18.55 -15.10 -13.34
C TRP A 839 19.51 -16.25 -13.01
N GLU A 840 19.75 -16.56 -11.73
CA GLU A 840 20.53 -17.74 -11.32
C GLU A 840 19.91 -19.05 -11.83
N MET A 841 18.58 -19.21 -11.70
CA MET A 841 17.88 -20.40 -12.19
C MET A 841 18.02 -20.55 -13.70
N MET A 842 17.83 -19.46 -14.45
CA MET A 842 17.85 -19.47 -15.91
C MET A 842 19.25 -19.56 -16.52
N THR A 843 20.29 -19.34 -15.71
CA THR A 843 21.69 -19.53 -16.09
C THR A 843 22.28 -20.84 -15.56
N PHE A 844 21.45 -21.71 -14.98
CA PHE A 844 21.86 -22.97 -14.35
C PHE A 844 22.90 -22.78 -13.24
N GLY A 845 22.70 -21.75 -12.43
CA GLY A 845 23.53 -21.45 -11.26
C GLY A 845 24.81 -20.69 -11.56
N ALA A 846 24.82 -19.85 -12.60
CA ALA A 846 25.92 -18.91 -12.81
C ALA A 846 25.97 -17.89 -11.67
N GLU A 847 27.16 -17.36 -11.40
CA GLU A 847 27.35 -16.37 -10.35
C GLU A 847 26.91 -14.97 -10.83
N PRO A 848 26.01 -14.27 -10.12
CA PRO A 848 25.64 -12.89 -10.46
C PRO A 848 26.87 -11.97 -10.41
N TYR A 849 27.00 -11.09 -11.40
CA TYR A 849 28.13 -10.15 -11.51
C TYR A 849 29.49 -10.86 -11.37
N ALA A 850 29.65 -12.02 -12.02
CA ALA A 850 30.89 -12.78 -12.00
C ALA A 850 32.10 -11.91 -12.37
N GLY A 851 33.17 -11.99 -11.59
CA GLY A 851 34.39 -11.20 -11.79
C GLY A 851 34.35 -9.76 -11.27
N ILE A 852 33.20 -9.27 -10.80
CA ILE A 852 33.07 -7.94 -10.18
C ILE A 852 33.26 -8.07 -8.65
N ARG A 853 34.08 -7.19 -8.08
CA ARG A 853 34.29 -7.14 -6.62
C ARG A 853 33.01 -6.65 -5.94
N LEU A 854 32.71 -7.19 -4.75
CA LEU A 854 31.48 -6.83 -4.02
C LEU A 854 31.34 -5.33 -3.77
N ALA A 855 32.46 -4.63 -3.54
CA ALA A 855 32.49 -3.18 -3.34
C ALA A 855 32.15 -2.36 -4.61
N GLU A 856 32.29 -2.95 -5.81
CA GLU A 856 32.05 -2.28 -7.09
C GLU A 856 30.61 -2.51 -7.62
N VAL A 857 29.88 -3.45 -7.02
CA VAL A 857 28.49 -3.76 -7.40
C VAL A 857 27.54 -2.55 -7.23
N PRO A 858 27.60 -1.74 -6.15
CA PRO A 858 26.71 -0.58 -6.01
C PRO A 858 26.90 0.44 -7.14
N ASP A 859 28.15 0.83 -7.42
CA ASP A 859 28.49 1.77 -8.50
C ASP A 859 28.03 1.29 -9.88
N LEU A 860 28.07 -0.02 -10.13
CA LEU A 860 27.59 -0.64 -11.37
C LEU A 860 26.06 -0.50 -11.48
N LEU A 861 25.34 -0.80 -10.41
CA LEU A 861 23.89 -0.73 -10.36
C LEU A 861 23.37 0.72 -10.49
N GLU A 862 24.05 1.69 -9.88
CA GLU A 862 23.74 3.12 -9.98
C GLU A 862 23.89 3.66 -11.42
N LYS A 863 24.86 3.13 -12.19
CA LYS A 863 25.04 3.46 -13.61
C LYS A 863 23.94 2.88 -14.52
N GLY A 864 23.00 2.12 -13.96
CA GLY A 864 21.92 1.48 -14.70
C GLY A 864 22.28 0.12 -15.29
N GLU A 865 23.49 -0.39 -15.03
CA GLU A 865 23.90 -1.71 -15.51
C GLU A 865 23.12 -2.81 -14.77
N ARG A 866 22.71 -3.85 -15.50
CA ARG A 866 21.91 -4.98 -15.00
C ARG A 866 22.47 -6.30 -15.52
N LEU A 867 22.07 -7.41 -14.91
CA LEU A 867 22.47 -8.74 -15.37
C LEU A 867 21.95 -8.98 -16.80
N MET A 868 22.81 -9.51 -17.67
CA MET A 868 22.46 -9.77 -19.07
C MET A 868 21.37 -10.83 -19.22
N GLN A 869 20.61 -10.77 -20.32
CA GLN A 869 19.59 -11.76 -20.65
C GLN A 869 20.18 -13.18 -20.71
N PRO A 870 19.65 -14.15 -19.94
CA PRO A 870 20.03 -15.56 -20.05
C PRO A 870 19.73 -16.12 -21.44
N GLN A 871 20.63 -16.94 -21.97
CA GLN A 871 20.53 -17.46 -23.35
C GLN A 871 19.28 -18.31 -23.62
N ILE A 872 18.71 -18.91 -22.57
CA ILE A 872 17.50 -19.73 -22.69
C ILE A 872 16.21 -18.89 -22.64
N CYS A 873 16.27 -17.61 -22.26
CA CYS A 873 15.08 -16.78 -22.04
C CYS A 873 14.70 -15.97 -23.27
N THR A 874 13.40 -15.89 -23.59
CA THR A 874 12.91 -14.84 -24.50
C THR A 874 12.91 -13.47 -23.84
N ILE A 875 12.71 -12.43 -24.65
CA ILE A 875 12.63 -11.04 -24.16
C ILE A 875 11.50 -10.87 -23.13
N ASP A 876 10.40 -11.62 -23.25
CA ASP A 876 9.26 -11.52 -22.35
C ASP A 876 9.64 -11.89 -20.91
N VAL A 877 10.37 -13.01 -20.74
CA VAL A 877 10.86 -13.46 -19.42
C VAL A 877 11.90 -12.48 -18.87
N TYR A 878 12.80 -11.99 -19.74
CA TYR A 878 13.83 -11.04 -19.34
C TYR A 878 13.25 -9.68 -18.93
N MET A 879 12.19 -9.20 -19.60
CA MET A 879 11.51 -7.96 -19.22
C MET A 879 10.88 -8.04 -17.84
N VAL A 880 10.41 -9.23 -17.41
CA VAL A 880 9.96 -9.43 -16.02
C VAL A 880 11.12 -9.27 -15.03
N MET A 881 12.30 -9.83 -15.34
CA MET A 881 13.50 -9.63 -14.50
C MET A 881 13.93 -8.16 -14.45
N VAL A 882 13.94 -7.46 -15.58
CA VAL A 882 14.27 -6.02 -15.65
C VAL A 882 13.29 -5.18 -14.84
N LYS A 883 11.99 -5.47 -14.90
CA LYS A 883 10.98 -4.81 -14.05
C LYS A 883 11.23 -5.01 -12.55
N CYS A 884 11.76 -6.17 -12.15
CA CYS A 884 12.17 -6.42 -10.76
C CYS A 884 13.38 -5.56 -10.33
N TRP A 885 14.22 -5.13 -11.29
CA TRP A 885 15.43 -4.33 -11.04
C TRP A 885 15.29 -2.83 -11.34
N MET A 886 14.04 -2.33 -11.37
CA MET A 886 13.78 -0.89 -11.47
C MET A 886 14.31 -0.17 -10.23
N ILE A 887 14.93 1.00 -10.42
CA ILE A 887 15.47 1.81 -9.31
C ILE A 887 14.34 2.21 -8.35
N ASP A 888 13.26 2.78 -8.89
CA ASP A 888 12.07 3.10 -8.10
C ASP A 888 11.37 1.81 -7.64
N GLU A 889 11.19 1.69 -6.32
CA GLU A 889 10.56 0.53 -5.68
C GLU A 889 9.07 0.42 -6.02
N ASN A 890 8.37 1.54 -6.28
CA ASN A 890 6.92 1.55 -6.49
C ASN A 890 6.49 1.03 -7.86
N VAL A 891 7.41 1.00 -8.83
CA VAL A 891 7.15 0.51 -10.19
C VAL A 891 7.52 -0.96 -10.36
N ARG A 892 8.15 -1.59 -9.36
CA ARG A 892 8.45 -3.03 -9.37
C ARG A 892 7.14 -3.83 -9.16
N PRO A 893 6.95 -4.96 -9.86
CA PRO A 893 5.74 -5.77 -9.71
C PRO A 893 5.67 -6.41 -8.33
N THR A 894 4.46 -6.61 -7.82
CA THR A 894 4.19 -7.34 -6.57
C THR A 894 4.39 -8.85 -6.74
N PHE A 895 4.60 -9.60 -5.65
CA PHE A 895 4.73 -11.06 -5.74
C PHE A 895 3.44 -11.73 -6.25
N LYS A 896 2.28 -11.11 -6.03
CA LYS A 896 1.00 -11.54 -6.61
C LYS A 896 1.01 -11.46 -8.14
N GLU A 897 1.47 -10.34 -8.68
CA GLU A 897 1.57 -10.13 -10.13
C GLU A 897 2.60 -11.07 -10.74
N LEU A 898 3.77 -11.23 -10.09
CA LEU A 898 4.81 -12.16 -10.52
C LEU A 898 4.32 -13.62 -10.53
N ALA A 899 3.61 -14.06 -9.49
CA ALA A 899 3.04 -15.41 -9.44
C ALA A 899 2.04 -15.65 -10.57
N ASN A 900 1.18 -14.68 -10.88
CA ASN A 900 0.21 -14.76 -11.98
C ASN A 900 0.91 -14.79 -13.35
N GLU A 901 1.91 -13.94 -13.55
CA GLU A 901 2.62 -13.81 -14.81
C GLU A 901 3.41 -15.08 -15.15
N PHE A 902 4.15 -15.64 -14.19
CA PHE A 902 4.83 -16.93 -14.39
C PHE A 902 3.84 -18.10 -14.50
N THR A 903 2.66 -18.04 -13.85
CA THR A 903 1.61 -19.06 -14.02
C THR A 903 1.07 -19.04 -15.45
N ARG A 904 0.94 -17.86 -16.06
CA ARG A 904 0.55 -17.69 -17.46
C ARG A 904 1.63 -18.24 -18.40
N MET A 905 2.91 -17.94 -18.13
CA MET A 905 4.03 -18.44 -18.93
C MET A 905 4.18 -19.97 -18.85
N ALA A 906 3.96 -20.55 -17.66
CA ALA A 906 4.04 -22.00 -17.43
C ALA A 906 2.98 -22.83 -18.18
N ARG A 907 1.97 -22.19 -18.81
CA ARG A 907 0.98 -22.88 -19.66
C ARG A 907 1.50 -23.17 -21.08
N ASP A 908 2.51 -22.43 -21.54
CA ASP A 908 3.13 -22.60 -22.84
C ASP A 908 4.66 -22.39 -22.75
N PRO A 909 5.39 -23.28 -22.04
CA PRO A 909 6.81 -23.10 -21.76
C PRO A 909 7.73 -22.90 -22.99
N PRO A 910 7.56 -23.64 -24.10
CA PRO A 910 8.46 -23.52 -25.26
C PRO A 910 8.45 -22.12 -25.91
N ARG A 911 7.38 -21.35 -25.72
CA ARG A 911 7.28 -19.96 -26.17
C ARG A 911 8.20 -19.01 -25.39
N TYR A 912 8.48 -19.32 -24.13
CA TYR A 912 9.18 -18.41 -23.20
C TYR A 912 10.61 -18.85 -22.90
N LEU A 913 10.90 -20.15 -22.93
CA LEU A 913 12.23 -20.70 -22.71
C LEU A 913 12.66 -21.65 -23.83
N VAL A 914 13.85 -21.40 -24.39
CA VAL A 914 14.46 -22.19 -25.47
C VAL A 914 15.71 -22.90 -24.93
N ILE A 915 15.54 -24.14 -24.49
CA ILE A 915 16.64 -24.98 -24.00
C ILE A 915 17.08 -25.91 -25.14
N LYS A 916 18.33 -25.78 -25.58
CA LYS A 916 18.92 -26.68 -26.58
C LYS A 916 19.22 -28.03 -25.91
N VAL A 917 18.29 -28.98 -26.02
CA VAL A 917 18.52 -30.36 -25.58
C VAL A 917 19.60 -30.97 -26.48
N SER A 918 20.67 -31.49 -25.87
CA SER A 918 21.69 -32.24 -26.62
C SER A 918 21.08 -33.54 -27.16
N ALA A 919 21.57 -34.01 -28.32
CA ALA A 919 20.92 -34.99 -29.16
C ALA A 919 20.87 -36.45 -28.63
N CYS A 920 20.75 -36.68 -27.31
CA CYS A 920 20.78 -38.03 -26.75
C CYS A 920 19.47 -38.53 -26.08
N ASP A 921 18.44 -37.70 -25.88
CA ASP A 921 17.19 -38.12 -25.22
C ASP A 921 15.96 -38.01 -26.14
N LYS A 922 16.05 -38.56 -27.35
CA LYS A 922 14.91 -38.66 -28.29
C LYS A 922 14.10 -39.96 -28.21
N GLU A 923 14.35 -40.81 -27.22
CA GLU A 923 13.71 -42.15 -27.19
C GLU A 923 12.83 -42.44 -25.96
N LEU A 924 12.43 -41.44 -25.17
CA LEU A 924 11.57 -41.67 -23.98
C LEU A 924 10.25 -40.89 -23.92
N GLU A 925 9.96 -40.00 -24.87
CA GLU A 925 8.65 -39.30 -24.95
C GLU A 925 7.66 -39.93 -25.95
N ASP A 926 8.05 -40.96 -26.72
CA ASP A 926 7.20 -41.60 -27.74
C ASP A 926 6.45 -42.87 -27.24
N MET A 927 6.37 -43.11 -25.92
CA MET A 927 5.80 -44.35 -25.35
C MET A 927 4.51 -44.20 -24.54
N GLU A 928 3.92 -43.00 -24.41
CA GLU A 928 2.69 -42.82 -23.60
C GLU A 928 1.51 -42.18 -24.35
N THR A 929 1.54 -42.13 -25.69
CA THR A 929 0.39 -41.68 -26.53
C THR A 929 -0.20 -42.76 -27.44
N LEU A 930 0.17 -44.03 -27.23
CA LEU A 930 -0.40 -45.17 -27.94
C LEU A 930 -1.17 -46.08 -26.97
N GLU A 931 -2.35 -45.61 -26.56
CA GLU A 931 -3.50 -46.46 -26.15
C GLU A 931 -4.63 -45.51 -25.75
N LEU A 932 -5.42 -45.05 -26.73
CA LEU A 932 -6.83 -44.62 -26.62
C LEU A 932 -7.25 -43.87 -27.89
N GLU A 933 -7.21 -44.53 -29.06
CA GLU A 933 -8.09 -44.23 -30.19
C GLU A 933 -7.98 -45.35 -31.24
N GLU A 934 -8.45 -46.55 -30.86
CA GLU A 934 -8.97 -47.52 -31.82
C GLU A 934 -10.47 -47.60 -31.60
N GLU A 935 -11.25 -47.04 -32.55
CA GLU A 935 -12.38 -47.69 -33.22
C GLU A 935 -13.14 -46.65 -34.07
N LEU A 936 -13.04 -46.88 -35.40
CA LEU A 936 -14.02 -46.56 -36.44
C LEU A 936 -14.08 -45.11 -37.02
N GLY A 937 -13.38 -44.93 -38.15
CA GLY A 937 -13.94 -44.18 -39.29
C GLY A 937 -15.06 -45.00 -40.00
N PRO A 938 -15.47 -44.68 -41.25
CA PRO A 938 -15.06 -43.57 -42.11
C PRO A 938 -16.23 -42.89 -42.90
N PHE A 939 -15.84 -41.94 -43.76
CA PHE A 939 -16.42 -41.55 -45.06
C PHE A 939 -17.27 -40.27 -45.23
N ASN A 940 -16.65 -39.33 -45.96
CA ASN A 940 -17.14 -38.57 -47.14
C ASN A 940 -18.28 -37.54 -46.93
N THR A 941 -18.26 -36.34 -47.53
CA THR A 941 -17.72 -35.95 -48.85
C THR A 941 -17.71 -34.43 -49.05
N ALA A 942 -16.78 -33.99 -49.92
CA ALA A 942 -16.87 -32.90 -50.91
C ALA A 942 -16.78 -31.44 -50.40
N SER A 943 -15.66 -30.72 -50.64
CA SER A 943 -15.23 -30.05 -51.90
C SER A 943 -15.61 -28.56 -51.86
N SER A 944 -14.84 -27.56 -52.32
CA SER A 944 -13.55 -27.40 -53.00
C SER A 944 -13.27 -25.87 -52.97
N LEU A 945 -12.02 -25.36 -52.92
CA LEU A 945 -11.16 -24.95 -54.05
C LEU A 945 -9.86 -24.39 -53.42
N PHE A 946 -8.67 -25.02 -53.58
CA PHE A 946 -7.61 -24.76 -54.59
C PHE A 946 -7.25 -23.26 -54.76
N ALA A 947 -5.99 -22.78 -54.72
CA ALA A 947 -4.67 -23.30 -55.12
C ALA A 947 -3.58 -22.40 -54.46
N SER A 948 -2.59 -22.88 -53.69
CA SER A 948 -1.31 -23.57 -53.99
C SER A 948 -0.14 -22.73 -54.56
N ARG A 949 0.95 -22.70 -53.75
CA ARG A 949 2.41 -22.59 -54.04
C ARG A 949 2.93 -21.22 -54.54
N GLN A 950 4.10 -20.71 -54.11
CA GLN A 950 5.41 -21.37 -54.04
C GLN A 950 6.48 -20.56 -53.25
N ARG A 951 7.49 -21.29 -52.76
CA ARG A 951 8.79 -20.91 -52.15
C ARG A 951 9.67 -20.05 -53.07
N VAL A 952 10.46 -19.09 -52.54
CA VAL A 952 11.79 -18.68 -53.08
C VAL A 952 12.72 -18.13 -51.98
N ASP A 953 14.00 -18.49 -52.10
CA ASP A 953 15.21 -18.22 -51.33
C ASP A 953 15.69 -16.76 -51.19
N TYR A 954 16.57 -16.56 -50.20
CA TYR A 954 17.38 -15.37 -49.89
C TYR A 954 18.72 -15.40 -50.66
N ALA A 955 19.01 -14.43 -51.54
CA ALA A 955 20.37 -14.01 -51.91
C ALA A 955 20.43 -12.69 -52.73
N ARG A 956 21.27 -11.74 -52.26
CA ARG A 956 22.07 -10.64 -52.89
C ARG A 956 21.55 -9.94 -54.17
N VAL A 957 21.60 -8.60 -54.28
CA VAL A 957 22.71 -7.74 -54.80
C VAL A 957 22.24 -6.26 -54.67
N ARG A 958 22.94 -5.34 -53.96
CA ARG A 958 23.96 -4.34 -54.40
C ARG A 958 23.63 -3.46 -55.63
N ASP A 959 23.84 -2.15 -55.45
CA ASP A 959 23.92 -1.04 -56.43
C ASP A 959 22.65 -0.73 -57.26
N GLY A 960 22.15 0.49 -57.39
CA GLY A 960 22.61 1.82 -57.02
C GLY A 960 22.01 2.82 -58.02
N ARG A 961 21.36 3.90 -57.54
CA ARG A 961 21.42 5.28 -58.09
C ARG A 961 20.40 6.22 -57.42
N LEU A 962 20.97 7.20 -56.73
CA LEU A 962 20.46 8.49 -56.24
C LEU A 962 20.04 9.43 -57.41
N PRO A 963 19.27 10.54 -57.18
CA PRO A 963 19.75 11.79 -56.55
C PRO A 963 18.78 12.44 -55.51
N LEU A 964 19.30 12.89 -54.35
CA LEU A 964 19.59 14.28 -53.90
C LEU A 964 18.36 15.06 -53.37
N GLY A 965 18.34 15.69 -52.18
CA GLY A 965 19.40 16.02 -51.20
C GLY A 965 18.78 16.35 -49.83
N LEU A 966 19.48 16.84 -48.80
CA LEU A 966 20.89 17.16 -48.58
C LEU A 966 21.15 17.11 -47.05
N TYR A 967 22.31 16.53 -46.72
CA TYR A 967 23.03 16.40 -45.44
C TYR A 967 23.73 17.73 -45.05
N PRO A 968 24.53 17.90 -43.94
CA PRO A 968 25.55 16.96 -43.44
C PRO A 968 25.71 16.94 -41.87
N PRO A 969 26.82 16.40 -41.27
CA PRO A 969 26.85 15.07 -40.63
C PRO A 969 27.60 15.08 -39.23
N PRO A 970 27.99 13.92 -38.63
CA PRO A 970 28.44 13.76 -37.23
C PRO A 970 29.95 13.45 -37.06
N ASN A 971 30.49 13.40 -35.81
CA ASN A 971 31.54 12.42 -35.39
C ASN A 971 32.01 12.47 -33.91
N ILE A 972 32.69 11.37 -33.54
CA ILE A 972 33.25 10.87 -32.27
C ILE A 972 34.80 11.10 -32.16
N LEU A 973 35.36 11.05 -30.92
CA LEU A 973 36.76 10.72 -30.45
C LEU A 973 37.88 11.79 -30.23
N ALA A 974 38.30 11.89 -28.94
CA ALA A 974 39.63 11.96 -28.28
C ALA A 974 40.85 12.80 -28.78
N LEU A 975 41.44 13.58 -27.83
CA LEU A 975 42.87 13.81 -27.45
C LEU A 975 42.99 15.26 -26.87
N LEU A 976 43.56 15.53 -25.69
CA LEU A 976 44.98 15.40 -25.34
C LEU A 976 45.19 15.36 -23.81
N ARG A 977 46.03 14.40 -23.35
CA ARG A 977 46.89 14.55 -22.17
C ARG A 977 48.15 15.32 -22.59
N GLY A 978 48.67 16.19 -21.72
CA GLY A 978 50.05 16.68 -21.76
C GLY A 978 50.19 18.13 -21.27
N GLY A 979 50.66 18.30 -20.03
CA GLY A 979 50.94 19.59 -19.38
C GLY A 979 51.01 19.43 -17.87
#